data_AF-W2U235-F1
#
_entry.id   AF-W2U235-F1
#
_cell.length_a   1.000
_cell.length_b   1.000
_cell.length_c   1.000
_cell.angle_alpha   90.00
_cell.angle_beta   90.00
_cell.angle_gamma   90.00
#
_symmetry.space_group_name_H-M   'P 1'
#
loop_
_entity.id
_entity.type
_entity.pdbx_description
1 polymer ?
#
loop_
_entity_poly.entity_id
_entity_poly.type
_entity_poly.pdbx_seq_one_letter_code
_entity_poly.pdbx_strand_id
1 'polypeptide(L)'
;MKSYVAMDLETTSPDPGEAEILEVFAQDVEGRSFHRYVATEGVLEADHEAFRLTGIPFQEYEDQKVPLEEALVDLREFIGDRPLLGHNLRRYDLPILERLLKKMDLEPPPGAKIPLDTLRLAHLVFPTPPRGLSGYRLADLYAYLTGEALKDAHRAQADAEATWRVLAGLALQTPPDGVARAWRELGLTEAELFPDTPGQVKELLATPPRVEPVKYEGRPLPHPLDLGEGLLPQRRPAQEEMFKEVEAALREGAQVFLEAPTGTGKTKGYLYPVLHLGGKTWVATYTKVLQAQALDELKNVGEKGYAVRAALVKSPRDTLCPEALFELFLDAREEEDEELRAAVGLLLHYAALGGYDLEALPGYWHFSRGFREARDRVGTNPRRCRENCPFFHTCAFQRQLAHRKEAQILVTNQAYLLASFLQEEEGEGESHLVLDEAHHLEDTATEALTLVLDHEELTHRLNRLAHPQKDRGLLRDKRRLEALSEAERERAKEVVQKLLPRLREALGTYTRYLLDLIKNRGSGDSRYGLTLGLSQVWLRLEEWPRINREEQALIENLRELEEALKAIGQDPRTLLARDLAPLRDYFKGALDLLFERRRVLGLVGGEPDPNQLHLSEWDPTTGSWRHLAQPIDVSRALKERLWPRFRSVVLTSATLTVPTEQDQEGFRFLQRALGLEEAKGRRLPPSLPYEKAHLLVPRHLPEARESTLPRFQRMLHEELRVLLAKSHRSLSLFTSLRRLEEAKEALKELPHLLAGPPHPQGAGGRGQPDQGQSPGPGGGFGLPELHGGSGFPGLEAREPGADPLSLALLAPHQAHGAGL
;
A
#
# COMPACT_ATOMS: atom_id res chain seq x y z
N MET A 1 25.82 -27.51 -10.47
CA MET A 1 25.06 -26.83 -9.40
C MET A 1 25.43 -27.46 -8.07
N LYS A 2 25.36 -26.72 -6.95
CA LYS A 2 25.36 -27.35 -5.61
C LYS A 2 24.26 -28.43 -5.59
N SER A 3 24.46 -29.52 -4.85
CA SER A 3 23.41 -30.52 -4.66
C SER A 3 22.35 -29.93 -3.71
N TYR A 4 21.37 -29.21 -4.26
CA TYR A 4 20.22 -28.74 -3.48
C TYR A 4 19.25 -29.88 -3.18
N VAL A 5 18.42 -29.69 -2.15
CA VAL A 5 17.25 -30.53 -1.86
C VAL A 5 16.02 -29.64 -1.96
N ALA A 6 15.18 -29.87 -2.97
CA ALA A 6 13.87 -29.24 -3.08
C ALA A 6 12.95 -29.82 -2.00
N MET A 7 12.27 -28.97 -1.25
CA MET A 7 11.38 -29.37 -0.16
C MET A 7 10.12 -28.53 -0.18
N ASP A 8 9.00 -29.17 0.13
CA ASP A 8 7.70 -28.55 0.29
C ASP A 8 6.92 -29.22 1.43
N LEU A 9 6.10 -28.44 2.14
CA LEU A 9 5.29 -28.88 3.27
C LEU A 9 3.81 -28.56 3.01
N GLU A 10 2.95 -29.58 3.11
CA GLU A 10 1.52 -29.36 3.26
C GLU A 10 1.17 -29.30 4.75
N THR A 11 0.35 -28.32 5.14
CA THR A 11 0.08 -28.06 6.56
C THR A 11 -1.39 -27.80 6.88
N THR A 12 -1.72 -27.79 8.17
CA THR A 12 -3.08 -27.54 8.66
C THR A 12 -3.52 -26.09 8.58
N SER A 13 -2.60 -25.12 8.44
CA SER A 13 -2.89 -23.69 8.55
C SER A 13 -1.98 -22.82 7.68
N PRO A 14 -2.48 -21.73 7.09
CA PRO A 14 -1.64 -20.75 6.40
C PRO A 14 -0.79 -19.89 7.36
N ASP A 15 -0.97 -20.00 8.69
CA ASP A 15 -0.14 -19.31 9.68
C ASP A 15 1.04 -20.19 10.15
N PRO A 16 2.30 -19.86 9.82
CA PRO A 16 3.48 -20.60 10.26
C PRO A 16 3.62 -20.76 11.79
N GLY A 17 3.04 -19.83 12.55
CA GLY A 17 3.07 -19.84 14.01
C GLY A 17 2.27 -20.97 14.65
N GLU A 18 1.23 -21.44 13.96
CA GLU A 18 0.28 -22.44 14.46
C GLU A 18 0.24 -23.72 13.60
N ALA A 19 0.71 -23.67 12.35
CA ALA A 19 0.63 -24.77 11.40
C ALA A 19 1.27 -26.08 11.88
N GLU A 20 0.60 -27.21 11.64
CA GLU A 20 1.18 -28.54 11.82
C GLU A 20 1.42 -29.18 10.46
N ILE A 21 2.52 -29.92 10.31
CA ILE A 21 2.85 -30.61 9.06
C ILE A 21 1.92 -31.79 8.86
N LEU A 22 1.33 -31.92 7.67
CA LEU A 22 0.52 -33.05 7.24
C LEU A 22 1.30 -33.98 6.30
N GLU A 23 2.00 -33.39 5.34
CA GLU A 23 2.83 -34.08 4.36
C GLU A 23 4.14 -33.31 4.23
N VAL A 24 5.25 -34.04 4.22
CA VAL A 24 6.55 -33.50 3.85
C VAL A 24 7.10 -34.29 2.68
N PHE A 25 7.53 -33.57 1.65
CA PHE A 25 8.26 -34.15 0.55
C PHE A 25 9.57 -33.40 0.34
N ALA A 26 10.64 -34.14 0.08
CA ALA A 26 11.92 -33.58 -0.29
C ALA A 26 12.57 -34.42 -1.40
N GLN A 27 13.21 -33.77 -2.37
CA GLN A 27 13.88 -34.44 -3.48
C GLN A 27 15.19 -33.73 -3.84
N ASP A 28 16.25 -34.51 -4.01
CA ASP A 28 17.52 -33.98 -4.46
C ASP A 28 17.67 -33.96 -6.00
N VAL A 29 18.75 -33.35 -6.47
CA VAL A 29 19.05 -33.21 -7.90
C VAL A 29 19.24 -34.56 -8.63
N GLU A 30 19.51 -35.64 -7.88
CA GLU A 30 19.70 -37.00 -8.43
C GLU A 30 18.37 -37.77 -8.48
N GLY A 31 17.27 -37.18 -8.03
CA GLY A 31 15.94 -37.77 -8.00
C GLY A 31 15.70 -38.68 -6.80
N ARG A 32 16.61 -38.72 -5.81
CA ARG A 32 16.31 -39.40 -4.53
C ARG A 32 15.27 -38.57 -3.79
N SER A 33 14.24 -39.22 -3.28
CA SER A 33 13.16 -38.56 -2.58
C SER A 33 13.00 -39.07 -1.15
N PHE A 34 12.45 -38.20 -0.30
CA PHE A 34 11.94 -38.45 1.02
C PHE A 34 10.48 -38.01 1.06
N HIS A 35 9.61 -38.84 1.62
CA HIS A 35 8.19 -38.56 1.73
C HIS A 35 7.63 -39.18 3.01
N ARG A 36 6.89 -38.40 3.78
CA ARG A 36 6.17 -38.83 4.99
C ARG A 36 4.88 -38.05 5.16
N TYR A 37 3.84 -38.76 5.60
CA TYR A 37 2.71 -38.13 6.28
C TYR A 37 3.02 -38.00 7.77
N VAL A 38 2.60 -36.91 8.39
CA VAL A 38 3.00 -36.56 9.75
C VAL A 38 1.78 -36.42 10.65
N ALA A 39 1.78 -37.13 11.78
CA ALA A 39 0.69 -37.06 12.75
C ALA A 39 0.68 -35.71 13.48
N THR A 40 -0.48 -35.05 13.47
CA THR A 40 -0.77 -33.82 14.22
C THR A 40 -1.10 -34.09 15.70
N GLU A 41 -0.93 -33.09 16.56
CA GLU A 41 -1.27 -33.15 17.98
C GLU A 41 -2.79 -33.26 18.19
N GLY A 42 -3.57 -32.59 17.34
CA GLY A 42 -5.02 -32.73 17.28
C GLY A 42 -5.47 -33.87 16.35
N VAL A 43 -6.59 -34.51 16.69
CA VAL A 43 -7.25 -35.45 15.76
C VAL A 43 -7.93 -34.63 14.65
N LEU A 44 -7.57 -34.91 13.41
CA LEU A 44 -8.20 -34.30 12.24
C LEU A 44 -9.34 -35.18 11.75
N GLU A 45 -10.47 -34.56 11.47
CA GLU A 45 -11.62 -35.23 10.84
C GLU A 45 -11.50 -35.19 9.32
N ALA A 46 -12.18 -36.11 8.63
CA ALA A 46 -12.10 -36.27 7.18
C ALA A 46 -12.58 -35.03 6.38
N ASP A 47 -13.39 -34.17 6.99
CA ASP A 47 -13.92 -32.93 6.39
C ASP A 47 -13.08 -31.68 6.70
N HIS A 48 -11.93 -31.86 7.38
CA HIS A 48 -11.01 -30.76 7.67
C HIS A 48 -10.57 -30.05 6.39
N GLU A 49 -10.53 -28.72 6.43
CA GLU A 49 -10.28 -27.88 5.25
C GLU A 49 -8.95 -28.20 4.56
N ALA A 50 -7.92 -28.52 5.33
CA ALA A 50 -6.61 -28.87 4.82
C ALA A 50 -6.65 -29.99 3.77
N PHE A 51 -7.40 -31.09 3.98
CA PHE A 51 -7.48 -32.18 3.00
C PHE A 51 -8.15 -31.77 1.68
N ARG A 52 -9.05 -30.78 1.71
CA ARG A 52 -9.67 -30.24 0.50
C ARG A 52 -8.72 -29.33 -0.27
N LEU A 53 -7.89 -28.56 0.46
CA LEU A 53 -6.93 -27.64 -0.15
C LEU A 53 -5.74 -28.39 -0.75
N THR A 54 -5.23 -29.38 -0.04
CA THR A 54 -4.05 -30.16 -0.44
C THR A 54 -4.41 -31.33 -1.37
N GLY A 55 -5.67 -31.77 -1.36
CA GLY A 55 -6.08 -32.97 -2.09
C GLY A 55 -5.46 -34.26 -1.54
N ILE A 56 -4.88 -34.25 -0.34
CA ILE A 56 -4.40 -35.46 0.34
C ILE A 56 -5.61 -36.34 0.70
N PRO A 57 -5.69 -37.60 0.23
CA PRO A 57 -6.77 -38.50 0.63
C PRO A 57 -6.69 -38.80 2.13
N PHE A 58 -7.76 -38.51 2.87
CA PHE A 58 -7.80 -38.68 4.34
C PHE A 58 -7.39 -40.08 4.79
N GLN A 59 -7.90 -41.11 4.11
CA GLN A 59 -7.58 -42.50 4.45
C GLN A 59 -6.08 -42.81 4.24
N GLU A 60 -5.47 -42.24 3.20
CA GLU A 60 -4.05 -42.41 2.93
C GLU A 60 -3.19 -41.78 4.02
N TYR A 61 -3.54 -40.56 4.44
CA TYR A 61 -2.91 -39.87 5.56
C TYR A 61 -3.04 -40.66 6.87
N GLU A 62 -4.24 -41.11 7.22
CA GLU A 62 -4.49 -41.84 8.46
C GLU A 62 -3.72 -43.17 8.52
N ASP A 63 -3.64 -43.90 7.40
CA ASP A 63 -3.00 -45.21 7.34
C ASP A 63 -1.47 -45.13 7.34
N GLN A 64 -0.88 -44.02 6.89
CA GLN A 64 0.56 -43.90 6.64
C GLN A 64 1.28 -42.86 7.51
N LYS A 65 0.56 -42.06 8.30
CA LYS A 65 1.19 -41.04 9.15
C LYS A 65 2.16 -41.64 10.16
N VAL A 66 3.30 -40.99 10.33
CA VAL A 66 4.30 -41.30 11.36
C VAL A 66 4.33 -40.21 12.44
N PRO A 67 4.88 -40.50 13.64
CA PRO A 67 5.09 -39.46 14.65
C PRO A 67 5.97 -38.32 14.12
N LEU A 68 5.67 -37.09 14.55
CA LEU A 68 6.44 -35.89 14.17
C LEU A 68 7.95 -36.03 14.40
N GLU A 69 8.36 -36.62 15.54
CA GLU A 69 9.77 -36.83 15.87
C GLU A 69 10.50 -37.66 14.81
N GLU A 70 9.88 -38.77 14.42
CA GLU A 70 10.42 -39.71 13.46
C GLU A 70 10.57 -39.03 12.09
N ALA A 71 9.54 -38.33 11.63
CA ALA A 71 9.58 -37.61 10.36
C ALA A 71 10.68 -36.54 10.33
N LEU A 72 10.86 -35.76 11.40
CA LEU A 72 11.85 -34.70 11.46
C LEU A 72 13.29 -35.22 11.58
N VAL A 73 13.51 -36.34 12.31
CA VAL A 73 14.83 -36.99 12.38
C VAL A 73 15.24 -37.54 11.02
N ASP A 74 14.35 -38.30 10.37
CA ASP A 74 14.59 -38.85 9.03
C ASP A 74 14.82 -37.74 7.99
N LEU A 75 14.02 -36.67 8.04
CA LEU A 75 14.16 -35.53 7.14
C LEU A 75 15.52 -34.85 7.31
N ARG A 76 16.01 -34.68 8.54
CA ARG A 76 17.33 -34.08 8.80
C ARG A 76 18.46 -34.95 8.27
N GLU A 77 18.39 -36.26 8.45
CA GLU A 77 19.36 -37.21 7.88
C GLU A 77 19.33 -37.16 6.35
N PHE A 78 18.13 -37.10 5.78
CA PHE A 78 17.96 -36.93 4.34
C PHE A 78 18.55 -35.60 3.86
N ILE A 79 18.29 -34.45 4.49
CA ILE A 79 18.85 -33.16 4.03
C ILE A 79 20.38 -33.14 4.18
N GLY A 80 20.89 -33.45 5.37
CA GLY A 80 22.31 -33.33 5.72
C GLY A 80 22.84 -31.91 5.54
N ASP A 81 24.01 -31.78 4.90
CA ASP A 81 24.67 -30.48 4.65
C ASP A 81 24.21 -29.78 3.36
N ARG A 82 23.22 -30.37 2.65
CA ARG A 82 22.79 -29.90 1.33
C ARG A 82 21.85 -28.70 1.45
N PRO A 83 22.09 -27.60 0.73
CA PRO A 83 21.23 -26.42 0.81
C PRO A 83 19.79 -26.73 0.42
N LEU A 84 18.84 -26.17 1.16
CA LEU A 84 17.41 -26.30 0.84
C LEU A 84 17.01 -25.41 -0.34
N LEU A 85 16.08 -25.92 -1.14
CA LEU A 85 15.41 -25.25 -2.24
C LEU A 85 13.90 -25.34 -1.99
N GLY A 86 13.17 -24.26 -2.20
CA GLY A 86 11.71 -24.26 -2.06
C GLY A 86 11.09 -23.03 -2.69
N HIS A 87 9.76 -22.95 -2.68
CA HIS A 87 9.03 -21.76 -3.11
C HIS A 87 8.37 -21.09 -1.90
N ASN A 88 8.67 -19.81 -1.64
CA ASN A 88 8.26 -19.12 -0.41
C ASN A 88 8.83 -19.74 0.90
N LEU A 89 9.88 -20.54 0.73
CA LEU A 89 10.54 -21.32 1.78
C LEU A 89 10.92 -20.48 3.01
N ARG A 90 11.37 -19.23 2.80
CA ARG A 90 11.84 -18.36 3.90
C ARG A 90 10.74 -17.77 4.76
N ARG A 91 9.52 -17.65 4.22
CA ARG A 91 8.39 -17.03 4.92
C ARG A 91 7.39 -18.05 5.45
N TYR A 92 7.47 -19.31 5.01
CA TYR A 92 6.50 -20.33 5.33
C TYR A 92 7.13 -21.61 5.89
N ASP A 93 7.72 -22.46 5.04
CA ASP A 93 8.16 -23.80 5.43
C ASP A 93 9.28 -23.80 6.47
N LEU A 94 10.30 -22.93 6.31
CA LEU A 94 11.42 -22.87 7.26
C LEU A 94 10.98 -22.41 8.65
N PRO A 95 10.20 -21.32 8.81
CA PRO A 95 9.65 -20.97 10.12
C PRO A 95 8.90 -22.11 10.82
N ILE A 96 8.13 -22.91 10.07
CA ILE A 96 7.40 -24.08 10.61
C ILE A 96 8.41 -25.15 11.05
N LEU A 97 9.34 -25.51 10.18
CA LEU A 97 10.37 -26.52 10.46
C LEU A 97 11.23 -26.12 11.67
N GLU A 98 11.70 -24.87 11.73
CA GLU A 98 12.50 -24.36 12.85
C GLU A 98 11.73 -24.36 14.18
N ARG A 99 10.45 -23.96 14.16
CA ARG A 99 9.59 -23.98 15.36
C ARG A 99 9.40 -25.41 15.88
N LEU A 100 9.09 -26.35 14.99
CA LEU A 100 8.85 -27.74 15.35
C LEU A 100 10.14 -28.43 15.82
N LEU A 101 11.27 -28.22 15.13
CA LEU A 101 12.56 -28.73 15.57
C LEU A 101 12.97 -28.19 16.95
N LYS A 102 12.75 -26.89 17.19
CA LYS A 102 13.02 -26.26 18.49
C LYS A 102 12.15 -26.82 19.61
N LYS A 103 10.87 -27.16 19.32
CA LYS A 103 9.97 -27.80 20.29
C LYS A 103 10.50 -29.15 20.77
N MET A 104 11.36 -29.79 19.97
CA MET A 104 11.92 -31.12 20.20
C MET A 104 13.40 -31.10 20.57
N ASP A 105 13.97 -29.92 20.84
CA ASP A 105 15.39 -29.73 21.14
C ASP A 105 16.34 -30.26 20.03
N LEU A 106 15.89 -30.17 18.77
CA LEU A 106 16.66 -30.55 17.58
C LEU A 106 17.18 -29.30 16.86
N GLU A 107 18.45 -29.33 16.46
CA GLU A 107 19.05 -28.26 15.66
C GLU A 107 18.62 -28.34 14.17
N PRO A 108 18.36 -27.20 13.49
CA PRO A 108 18.11 -27.17 12.06
C PRO A 108 19.23 -27.84 11.25
N PRO A 109 18.91 -28.55 10.14
CA PRO A 109 19.94 -29.15 9.30
C PRO A 109 20.88 -28.06 8.77
N PRO A 110 22.19 -28.28 8.65
CA PRO A 110 23.13 -27.26 8.19
C PRO A 110 22.75 -26.64 6.83
N GLY A 111 22.15 -27.45 5.95
CA GLY A 111 21.58 -27.03 4.67
C GLY A 111 20.46 -25.98 4.75
N ALA A 112 19.74 -25.89 5.87
CA ALA A 112 18.70 -24.87 6.09
C ALA A 112 19.28 -23.47 6.34
N LYS A 113 20.58 -23.34 6.64
CA LYS A 113 21.22 -22.05 6.95
C LYS A 113 21.47 -21.17 5.72
N ILE A 114 21.45 -21.75 4.52
CA ILE A 114 21.68 -21.03 3.25
C ILE A 114 20.62 -21.45 2.22
N PRO A 115 19.33 -21.18 2.48
CA PRO A 115 18.25 -21.66 1.64
C PRO A 115 18.14 -20.82 0.37
N LEU A 116 17.80 -21.47 -0.74
CA LEU A 116 17.44 -20.84 -2.00
C LEU A 116 15.93 -20.82 -2.15
N ASP A 117 15.35 -19.63 -2.09
CA ASP A 117 13.91 -19.42 -2.21
C ASP A 117 13.59 -18.95 -3.63
N THR A 118 12.88 -19.79 -4.39
CA THR A 118 12.52 -19.48 -5.79
C THR A 118 11.56 -18.31 -5.90
N LEU A 119 10.74 -18.01 -4.88
CA LEU A 119 9.89 -16.83 -4.87
C LEU A 119 10.74 -15.55 -4.80
N ARG A 120 11.71 -15.53 -3.87
CA ARG A 120 12.66 -14.40 -3.76
C ARG A 120 13.49 -14.25 -5.02
N LEU A 121 14.01 -15.36 -5.55
CA LEU A 121 14.76 -15.38 -6.81
C LEU A 121 13.91 -14.84 -7.97
N ALA A 122 12.65 -15.27 -8.10
CA ALA A 122 11.75 -14.79 -9.14
C ALA A 122 11.53 -13.28 -9.02
N HIS A 123 11.38 -12.74 -7.81
CA HIS A 123 11.31 -11.29 -7.61
C HIS A 123 12.62 -10.55 -7.94
N LEU A 124 13.78 -11.13 -7.65
CA LEU A 124 15.07 -10.56 -8.03
C LEU A 124 15.27 -10.56 -9.55
N VAL A 125 14.92 -11.64 -10.22
CA VAL A 125 15.05 -11.82 -11.68
C VAL A 125 13.98 -11.02 -12.44
N PHE A 126 12.78 -10.95 -11.91
CA PHE A 126 11.69 -10.16 -12.45
C PHE A 126 11.24 -9.15 -11.38
N PRO A 127 11.85 -7.97 -11.28
CA PRO A 127 11.43 -6.96 -10.30
C PRO A 127 9.96 -6.54 -10.44
N THR A 128 9.43 -6.61 -11.67
CA THR A 128 8.01 -6.47 -12.00
C THR A 128 7.59 -7.63 -12.90
N PRO A 129 6.32 -8.10 -12.86
CA PRO A 129 5.88 -9.21 -13.70
C PRO A 129 6.06 -8.89 -15.18
N PRO A 130 6.82 -9.71 -15.95
CA PRO A 130 6.89 -9.56 -17.38
C PRO A 130 5.54 -9.87 -18.04
N ARG A 131 5.39 -9.44 -19.29
CA ARG A 131 4.19 -9.73 -20.07
C ARG A 131 4.00 -11.25 -20.18
N GLY A 132 2.82 -11.73 -19.80
CA GLY A 132 2.46 -13.15 -19.80
C GLY A 132 2.57 -13.83 -18.44
N LEU A 133 3.26 -13.22 -17.46
CA LEU A 133 3.28 -13.71 -16.09
C LEU A 133 2.10 -13.11 -15.30
N SER A 134 1.19 -13.95 -14.81
CA SER A 134 0.00 -13.56 -14.04
C SER A 134 0.32 -13.14 -12.60
N GLY A 135 1.35 -13.74 -12.00
CA GLY A 135 1.75 -13.58 -10.62
C GLY A 135 3.03 -14.37 -10.32
N TYR A 136 3.46 -14.37 -9.06
CA TYR A 136 4.68 -15.09 -8.62
C TYR A 136 4.36 -16.39 -7.88
N ARG A 137 3.11 -16.85 -7.90
CA ARG A 137 2.77 -18.17 -7.34
C ARG A 137 3.54 -19.25 -8.09
N LEU A 138 3.84 -20.36 -7.43
CA LEU A 138 4.55 -21.48 -8.03
C LEU A 138 3.91 -21.92 -9.37
N ALA A 139 2.59 -22.11 -9.39
CA ALA A 139 1.85 -22.47 -10.59
C ALA A 139 1.93 -21.41 -11.72
N ASP A 140 1.90 -20.12 -11.38
CA ASP A 140 2.01 -19.02 -12.37
C ASP A 140 3.42 -19.01 -13.00
N LEU A 141 4.46 -19.13 -12.17
CA LEU A 141 5.85 -19.18 -12.63
C LEU A 141 6.12 -20.46 -13.44
N TYR A 142 5.61 -21.60 -12.98
CA TYR A 142 5.72 -22.88 -13.67
C TYR A 142 5.10 -22.78 -15.06
N ALA A 143 3.87 -22.26 -15.16
CA ALA A 143 3.18 -22.10 -16.44
C ALA A 143 3.91 -21.12 -17.37
N TYR A 144 4.41 -20.01 -16.84
CA TYR A 144 5.16 -19.04 -17.63
C TYR A 144 6.49 -19.59 -18.16
N LEU A 145 7.23 -20.34 -17.34
CA LEU A 145 8.58 -20.83 -17.67
C LEU A 145 8.57 -22.12 -18.50
N THR A 146 7.55 -22.97 -18.34
CA THR A 146 7.44 -24.28 -19.02
C THR A 146 6.43 -24.29 -20.17
N GLY A 147 5.43 -23.39 -20.14
CA GLY A 147 4.28 -23.43 -21.05
C GLY A 147 3.19 -24.44 -20.66
N GLU A 148 3.32 -25.12 -19.51
CA GLU A 148 2.39 -26.16 -19.05
C GLU A 148 1.65 -25.72 -17.77
N ALA A 149 0.38 -26.09 -17.62
CA ALA A 149 -0.30 -25.91 -16.34
C ALA A 149 0.24 -26.91 -15.30
N LEU A 150 0.47 -26.45 -14.06
CA LEU A 150 0.84 -27.32 -12.96
C LEU A 150 -0.34 -28.24 -12.62
N LYS A 151 -0.12 -29.55 -12.66
CA LYS A 151 -1.08 -30.57 -12.25
C LYS A 151 -0.86 -30.91 -10.78
N ASP A 152 -1.92 -31.28 -10.08
CA ASP A 152 -1.87 -31.68 -8.67
C ASP A 152 -1.19 -30.64 -7.77
N ALA A 153 -1.38 -29.35 -8.07
CA ALA A 153 -0.90 -28.25 -7.23
C ALA A 153 -1.43 -28.41 -5.80
N HIS A 154 -0.63 -28.03 -4.80
CA HIS A 154 -0.90 -28.29 -3.37
C HIS A 154 -0.71 -29.76 -2.94
N ARG A 155 0.13 -30.50 -3.68
CA ARG A 155 0.74 -31.73 -3.21
C ARG A 155 2.23 -31.48 -3.05
N ALA A 156 2.79 -31.82 -1.89
CA ALA A 156 4.20 -31.55 -1.57
C ALA A 156 5.16 -32.11 -2.62
N GLN A 157 4.86 -33.29 -3.19
CA GLN A 157 5.65 -33.86 -4.29
C GLN A 157 5.60 -33.00 -5.56
N ALA A 158 4.40 -32.67 -6.03
CA ALA A 158 4.22 -31.93 -7.27
C ALA A 158 4.86 -30.54 -7.16
N ASP A 159 4.74 -29.89 -6.00
CA ASP A 159 5.26 -28.55 -5.76
C ASP A 159 6.79 -28.55 -5.61
N ALA A 160 7.40 -29.56 -4.99
CA ALA A 160 8.86 -29.72 -4.96
C ALA A 160 9.44 -29.99 -6.36
N GLU A 161 8.80 -30.84 -7.17
CA GLU A 161 9.20 -31.09 -8.56
C GLU A 161 9.03 -29.85 -9.45
N ALA A 162 7.93 -29.11 -9.27
CA ALA A 162 7.68 -27.85 -9.96
C ALA A 162 8.73 -26.79 -9.59
N THR A 163 9.15 -26.75 -8.33
CA THR A 163 10.19 -25.83 -7.84
C THR A 163 11.52 -26.04 -8.58
N TRP A 164 11.90 -27.29 -8.87
CA TRP A 164 13.08 -27.56 -9.71
C TRP A 164 12.96 -26.97 -11.12
N ARG A 165 11.79 -27.14 -11.76
CA ARG A 165 11.55 -26.59 -13.11
C ARG A 165 11.55 -25.07 -13.10
N VAL A 166 10.95 -24.45 -12.08
CA VAL A 166 10.96 -23.00 -11.89
C VAL A 166 12.38 -22.48 -11.66
N LEU A 167 13.18 -23.13 -10.81
CA LEU A 167 14.59 -22.78 -10.61
C LEU A 167 15.36 -22.83 -11.93
N ALA A 168 15.21 -23.90 -12.72
CA ALA A 168 15.87 -24.03 -14.01
C ALA A 168 15.46 -22.89 -14.97
N GLY A 169 14.15 -22.59 -15.07
CA GLY A 169 13.65 -21.50 -15.90
C GLY A 169 14.15 -20.11 -15.46
N LEU A 170 14.27 -19.86 -14.16
CA LEU A 170 14.81 -18.62 -13.60
C LEU A 170 16.32 -18.50 -13.83
N ALA A 171 17.07 -19.59 -13.65
CA ALA A 171 18.53 -19.61 -13.86
C ALA A 171 18.93 -19.43 -15.33
N LEU A 172 18.02 -19.74 -16.28
CA LEU A 172 18.22 -19.48 -17.71
C LEU A 172 17.99 -18.00 -18.09
N GLN A 173 17.45 -17.18 -17.19
CA GLN A 173 17.28 -15.75 -17.46
C GLN A 173 18.64 -15.04 -17.44
N THR A 174 18.78 -14.01 -18.28
CA THR A 174 20.00 -13.21 -18.35
C THR A 174 19.73 -11.81 -17.80
N PRO A 175 20.08 -11.53 -16.53
CA PRO A 175 19.95 -10.18 -15.99
C PRO A 175 20.92 -9.22 -16.71
N PRO A 176 20.65 -7.90 -16.70
CA PRO A 176 21.55 -6.91 -17.28
C PRO A 176 22.99 -7.01 -16.76
N ASP A 177 23.95 -6.70 -17.63
CA ASP A 177 25.39 -6.68 -17.31
C ASP A 177 25.68 -5.87 -16.03
N GLY A 178 26.34 -6.52 -15.08
CA GLY A 178 26.71 -5.95 -13.77
C GLY A 178 25.73 -6.22 -12.63
N VAL A 179 24.49 -6.68 -12.91
CA VAL A 179 23.50 -7.01 -11.87
C VAL A 179 23.94 -8.21 -11.04
N ALA A 180 24.32 -9.31 -11.69
CA ALA A 180 24.78 -10.51 -10.99
C ALA A 180 26.03 -10.23 -10.14
N ARG A 181 26.95 -9.39 -10.65
CA ARG A 181 28.11 -8.91 -9.90
C ARG A 181 27.70 -8.11 -8.66
N ALA A 182 26.77 -7.17 -8.81
CA ALA A 182 26.26 -6.39 -7.68
C ALA A 182 25.62 -7.29 -6.61
N TRP A 183 24.89 -8.34 -7.01
CA TRP A 183 24.36 -9.35 -6.09
C TRP A 183 25.46 -10.11 -5.36
N ARG A 184 26.58 -10.46 -6.02
CA ARG A 184 27.76 -11.04 -5.35
C ARG A 184 28.38 -10.09 -4.34
N GLU A 185 28.53 -8.82 -4.70
CA GLU A 185 29.08 -7.80 -3.79
C GLU A 185 28.18 -7.57 -2.57
N LEU A 186 26.87 -7.77 -2.71
CA LEU A 186 25.89 -7.79 -1.62
C LEU A 186 25.83 -9.15 -0.88
N GLY A 187 26.61 -10.15 -1.28
CA GLY A 187 26.58 -11.48 -0.65
C GLY A 187 25.24 -12.21 -0.77
N LEU A 188 24.49 -11.99 -1.86
CA LEU A 188 23.25 -12.72 -2.16
C LEU A 188 23.59 -14.09 -2.76
N THR A 189 22.94 -15.13 -2.24
CA THR A 189 23.20 -16.52 -2.65
C THR A 189 22.70 -16.80 -4.07
N GLU A 190 21.66 -16.10 -4.50
CA GLU A 190 21.10 -16.14 -5.86
C GLU A 190 22.12 -15.79 -6.94
N ALA A 191 23.13 -14.98 -6.59
CA ALA A 191 24.16 -14.55 -7.54
C ALA A 191 25.01 -15.71 -8.08
N GLU A 192 25.07 -16.84 -7.36
CA GLU A 192 25.80 -18.03 -7.79
C GLU A 192 25.15 -18.72 -9.00
N LEU A 193 23.87 -18.45 -9.28
CA LEU A 193 23.12 -19.07 -10.38
C LEU A 193 23.42 -18.44 -11.75
N PHE A 194 23.96 -17.22 -11.75
CA PHE A 194 24.20 -16.43 -12.95
C PHE A 194 25.69 -16.34 -13.25
N PRO A 195 26.12 -16.13 -14.50
CA PRO A 195 27.52 -15.86 -14.79
C PRO A 195 27.97 -14.51 -14.20
N ASP A 196 29.28 -14.32 -14.05
CA ASP A 196 29.84 -13.01 -13.71
C ASP A 196 30.03 -12.17 -14.98
N THR A 197 29.17 -11.18 -15.13
CA THR A 197 29.17 -10.24 -16.25
C THR A 197 29.93 -8.97 -15.87
N PRO A 198 30.69 -8.34 -16.79
CA PRO A 198 31.29 -7.04 -16.55
C PRO A 198 30.19 -5.98 -16.29
N GLY A 199 30.55 -4.90 -15.60
CA GLY A 199 29.63 -3.80 -15.33
C GLY A 199 29.79 -3.24 -13.91
N GLN A 200 29.78 -1.92 -13.78
CA GLN A 200 29.79 -1.25 -12.48
C GLN A 200 28.36 -0.84 -12.08
N VAL A 201 28.09 -0.77 -10.77
CA VAL A 201 26.78 -0.30 -10.27
C VAL A 201 26.41 1.10 -10.80
N LYS A 202 27.41 1.98 -11.01
CA LYS A 202 27.17 3.30 -11.62
C LYS A 202 26.61 3.20 -13.04
N GLU A 203 27.00 2.18 -13.81
CA GLU A 203 26.52 1.95 -15.18
C GLU A 203 25.08 1.43 -15.16
N LEU A 204 24.73 0.54 -14.23
CA LEU A 204 23.34 0.11 -14.00
C LEU A 204 22.42 1.32 -13.76
N LEU A 205 22.86 2.23 -12.89
CA LEU A 205 22.15 3.46 -12.51
C LEU A 205 22.21 4.57 -13.57
N ALA A 206 23.04 4.41 -14.60
CA ALA A 206 23.09 5.30 -15.76
C ALA A 206 22.05 4.91 -16.83
N THR A 207 21.26 3.85 -16.60
CA THR A 207 20.17 3.48 -17.50
C THR A 207 19.08 4.56 -17.51
N PRO A 208 18.66 5.07 -18.68
CA PRO A 208 17.54 5.99 -18.78
C PRO A 208 16.24 5.39 -18.22
N PRO A 209 15.54 6.08 -17.32
CA PRO A 209 14.30 5.55 -16.76
C PRO A 209 13.17 5.66 -17.79
N ARG A 210 12.28 4.65 -17.78
CA ARG A 210 11.12 4.50 -18.69
C ARG A 210 9.95 5.39 -18.27
N VAL A 211 10.21 6.68 -18.12
CA VAL A 211 9.17 7.68 -17.88
C VAL A 211 8.51 8.00 -19.22
N GLU A 212 7.41 7.33 -19.55
CA GLU A 212 6.68 7.59 -20.79
C GLU A 212 5.95 8.95 -20.71
N PRO A 213 6.22 9.89 -21.64
CA PRO A 213 5.41 11.10 -21.76
C PRO A 213 4.06 10.75 -22.40
N VAL A 214 2.97 11.34 -21.90
CA VAL A 214 1.70 11.37 -22.65
C VAL A 214 1.74 12.59 -23.55
N LYS A 215 2.51 12.47 -24.65
CA LYS A 215 2.70 13.54 -25.64
C LYS A 215 2.43 12.99 -27.04
N TYR A 216 1.28 13.36 -27.58
CA TYR A 216 0.85 13.01 -28.93
C TYR A 216 0.72 14.29 -29.73
N GLU A 217 1.44 14.36 -30.85
CA GLU A 217 1.24 15.39 -31.85
C GLU A 217 0.06 14.99 -32.73
N GLY A 218 -0.81 15.94 -33.08
CA GLY A 218 -2.03 15.64 -33.82
C GLY A 218 -2.91 16.85 -34.06
N ARG A 219 -4.14 16.62 -34.54
CA ARG A 219 -5.13 17.69 -34.69
C ARG A 219 -5.70 18.09 -33.33
N PRO A 220 -6.08 19.36 -33.11
CA PRO A 220 -6.83 19.73 -31.91
C PRO A 220 -8.09 18.88 -31.75
N LEU A 221 -8.44 18.53 -30.51
CA LEU A 221 -9.70 17.86 -30.23
C LEU A 221 -10.85 18.82 -30.61
N PRO A 222 -11.79 18.43 -31.49
CA PRO A 222 -12.94 19.26 -31.81
C PRO A 222 -13.82 19.39 -30.57
N HIS A 223 -14.83 20.25 -30.66
CA HIS A 223 -15.77 20.43 -29.57
C HIS A 223 -16.37 19.07 -29.17
N PRO A 224 -16.51 18.74 -27.86
CA PRO A 224 -16.96 17.42 -27.43
C PRO A 224 -18.33 17.00 -27.98
N LEU A 225 -19.22 17.96 -28.25
CA LEU A 225 -20.52 17.72 -28.89
C LEU A 225 -20.43 17.39 -30.39
N ASP A 226 -19.27 17.57 -31.03
CA ASP A 226 -19.03 17.27 -32.46
C ASP A 226 -18.22 15.96 -32.64
N LEU A 227 -17.90 15.25 -31.56
CA LEU A 227 -17.11 14.02 -31.62
C LEU A 227 -17.91 12.85 -32.21
N GLY A 228 -17.30 12.13 -33.15
CA GLY A 228 -17.89 10.91 -33.74
C GLY A 228 -17.81 9.67 -32.84
N GLU A 229 -18.38 8.57 -33.34
CA GLU A 229 -18.47 7.28 -32.63
C GLU A 229 -17.12 6.69 -32.21
N GLY A 230 -16.02 7.08 -32.89
CA GLY A 230 -14.67 6.60 -32.55
C GLY A 230 -14.21 6.99 -31.15
N LEU A 231 -14.66 8.11 -30.59
CA LEU A 231 -14.34 8.53 -29.22
C LEU A 231 -15.55 8.46 -28.28
N LEU A 232 -16.75 8.71 -28.81
CA LEU A 232 -18.02 8.67 -28.10
C LEU A 232 -18.97 7.67 -28.79
N PRO A 233 -18.79 6.35 -28.60
CA PRO A 233 -19.62 5.34 -29.26
C PRO A 233 -21.09 5.38 -28.80
N GLN A 234 -21.33 5.82 -27.56
CA GLN A 234 -22.67 6.03 -27.02
C GLN A 234 -22.74 7.40 -26.37
N ARG A 235 -23.55 8.29 -26.94
CA ARG A 235 -23.83 9.61 -26.36
C ARG A 235 -24.91 9.48 -25.29
N ARG A 236 -24.72 10.18 -24.18
CA ARG A 236 -25.63 10.20 -23.03
C ARG A 236 -26.01 11.65 -22.74
N PRO A 237 -27.30 11.98 -22.54
CA PRO A 237 -27.71 13.36 -22.24
C PRO A 237 -26.96 13.97 -21.05
N ALA A 238 -26.74 13.19 -19.98
CA ALA A 238 -25.96 13.61 -18.82
C ALA A 238 -24.52 13.97 -19.17
N GLN A 239 -23.90 13.23 -20.10
CA GLN A 239 -22.53 13.50 -20.54
C GLN A 239 -22.44 14.78 -21.36
N GLU A 240 -23.41 15.03 -22.25
CA GLU A 240 -23.46 16.25 -23.04
C GLU A 240 -23.70 17.49 -22.18
N GLU A 241 -24.51 17.36 -21.14
CA GLU A 241 -24.70 18.41 -20.14
C GLU A 241 -23.41 18.64 -19.35
N MET A 242 -22.72 17.58 -18.91
CA MET A 242 -21.41 17.69 -18.26
C MET A 242 -20.40 18.44 -19.12
N PHE A 243 -20.34 18.17 -20.43
CA PHE A 243 -19.45 18.90 -21.33
C PHE A 243 -19.68 20.41 -21.28
N LYS A 244 -20.94 20.84 -21.35
CA LYS A 244 -21.32 22.26 -21.32
C LYS A 244 -20.98 22.92 -19.99
N GLU A 245 -21.27 22.26 -18.87
CA GLU A 245 -21.02 22.82 -17.54
C GLU A 245 -19.52 22.93 -17.24
N VAL A 246 -18.74 21.90 -17.58
CA VAL A 246 -17.28 21.92 -17.43
C VAL A 246 -16.69 23.03 -18.30
N GLU A 247 -17.13 23.13 -19.56
CA GLU A 247 -16.66 24.17 -20.47
C GLU A 247 -16.98 25.59 -19.96
N ALA A 248 -18.22 25.82 -19.53
CA ALA A 248 -18.65 27.10 -18.97
C ALA A 248 -17.82 27.48 -17.74
N ALA A 249 -17.61 26.54 -16.82
CA ALA A 249 -16.82 26.78 -15.61
C ALA A 249 -15.37 27.16 -15.90
N LEU A 250 -14.73 26.45 -16.83
CA LEU A 250 -13.35 26.73 -17.24
C LEU A 250 -13.23 28.12 -17.91
N ARG A 251 -14.19 28.49 -18.77
CA ARG A 251 -14.20 29.80 -19.44
C ARG A 251 -14.46 30.95 -18.48
N GLU A 252 -15.48 30.80 -17.63
CA GLU A 252 -15.95 31.84 -16.70
C GLU A 252 -15.05 32.00 -15.47
N GLY A 253 -14.17 31.03 -15.19
CA GLY A 253 -13.43 31.04 -13.93
C GLY A 253 -14.30 30.65 -12.74
N ALA A 254 -15.30 29.80 -12.95
CA ALA A 254 -16.30 29.48 -11.93
C ALA A 254 -15.92 28.27 -11.08
N GLN A 255 -16.51 28.18 -9.89
CA GLN A 255 -16.48 27.02 -9.02
C GLN A 255 -17.84 26.30 -9.14
N VAL A 256 -17.82 25.01 -9.44
CA VAL A 256 -19.04 24.25 -9.74
C VAL A 256 -18.98 22.82 -9.18
N PHE A 257 -20.10 22.39 -8.61
CA PHE A 257 -20.37 21.01 -8.21
C PHE A 257 -21.27 20.33 -9.27
N LEU A 258 -20.81 19.21 -9.81
CA LEU A 258 -21.52 18.40 -10.80
C LEU A 258 -21.76 16.99 -10.26
N GLU A 259 -22.98 16.73 -9.78
CA GLU A 259 -23.38 15.36 -9.43
C GLU A 259 -23.71 14.61 -10.71
N ALA A 260 -22.82 13.69 -11.08
CA ALA A 260 -22.86 12.95 -12.32
C ALA A 260 -23.11 11.46 -12.02
N PRO A 261 -24.32 10.92 -12.25
CA PRO A 261 -24.66 9.54 -11.90
C PRO A 261 -23.69 8.51 -12.50
N THR A 262 -23.57 7.36 -11.85
CA THR A 262 -22.79 6.23 -12.39
C THR A 262 -23.25 5.88 -13.80
N GLY A 263 -22.30 5.58 -14.68
CA GLY A 263 -22.59 5.35 -16.09
C GLY A 263 -22.76 6.63 -16.91
N THR A 264 -22.56 7.84 -16.37
CA THR A 264 -22.53 9.08 -17.19
C THR A 264 -21.31 9.12 -18.14
N GLY A 265 -20.22 8.41 -17.80
CA GLY A 265 -18.94 8.56 -18.50
C GLY A 265 -18.17 9.80 -18.02
N LYS A 266 -18.14 10.01 -16.70
CA LYS A 266 -17.57 11.17 -15.99
C LYS A 266 -16.18 11.54 -16.49
N THR A 267 -15.28 10.56 -16.60
CA THR A 267 -13.89 10.76 -17.05
C THR A 267 -13.81 11.46 -18.39
N LYS A 268 -14.57 10.99 -19.40
CA LYS A 268 -14.66 11.69 -20.68
C LYS A 268 -15.37 13.04 -20.54
N GLY A 269 -16.42 13.08 -19.72
CA GLY A 269 -17.22 14.26 -19.37
C GLY A 269 -16.40 15.47 -18.93
N TYR A 270 -15.35 15.28 -18.13
CA TYR A 270 -14.44 16.36 -17.75
C TYR A 270 -13.17 16.45 -18.60
N LEU A 271 -12.59 15.33 -19.07
CA LEU A 271 -11.31 15.38 -19.81
C LEU A 271 -11.46 16.00 -21.20
N TYR A 272 -12.55 15.72 -21.91
CA TYR A 272 -12.69 16.17 -23.30
C TYR A 272 -12.88 17.69 -23.41
N PRO A 273 -13.73 18.34 -22.59
CA PRO A 273 -13.77 19.81 -22.55
C PRO A 273 -12.44 20.44 -22.16
N VAL A 274 -11.73 19.86 -21.18
CA VAL A 274 -10.39 20.33 -20.76
C VAL A 274 -9.38 20.24 -21.90
N LEU A 275 -9.36 19.13 -22.64
CA LEU A 275 -8.50 18.97 -23.82
C LEU A 275 -8.86 19.97 -24.92
N HIS A 276 -10.16 20.14 -25.19
CA HIS A 276 -10.68 21.02 -26.25
C HIS A 276 -10.36 22.50 -25.99
N LEU A 277 -10.63 23.00 -24.78
CA LEU A 277 -10.44 24.41 -24.45
C LEU A 277 -8.96 24.81 -24.37
N GLY A 278 -8.06 23.89 -24.04
CA GLY A 278 -6.68 24.24 -23.74
C GLY A 278 -6.50 24.72 -22.30
N GLY A 279 -5.34 25.29 -22.01
CA GLY A 279 -5.01 25.79 -20.68
C GLY A 279 -4.50 24.71 -19.72
N LYS A 280 -3.69 25.13 -18.74
CA LYS A 280 -3.09 24.19 -17.80
C LYS A 280 -4.14 23.73 -16.79
N THR A 281 -4.39 22.43 -16.70
CA THR A 281 -5.45 21.88 -15.85
C THR A 281 -4.92 20.74 -14.99
N TRP A 282 -5.21 20.80 -13.70
CA TRP A 282 -5.01 19.71 -12.76
C TRP A 282 -6.25 18.82 -12.73
N VAL A 283 -6.05 17.51 -12.82
CA VAL A 283 -7.09 16.49 -12.66
C VAL A 283 -6.68 15.64 -11.47
N ALA A 284 -7.42 15.75 -10.37
CA ALA A 284 -7.16 15.03 -9.13
C ALA A 284 -8.26 13.98 -8.91
N THR A 285 -7.89 12.71 -9.03
CA THR A 285 -8.78 11.58 -8.76
C THR A 285 -8.66 11.11 -7.32
N TYR A 286 -9.67 10.46 -6.77
CA TYR A 286 -9.55 9.90 -5.41
C TYR A 286 -8.51 8.77 -5.34
N THR A 287 -8.60 7.77 -6.23
CA THR A 287 -7.71 6.61 -6.20
C THR A 287 -6.65 6.64 -7.31
N LYS A 288 -5.53 5.92 -7.08
CA LYS A 288 -4.47 5.68 -8.08
C LYS A 288 -4.99 4.88 -9.30
N VAL A 289 -6.02 4.05 -9.12
CA VAL A 289 -6.65 3.29 -10.23
C VAL A 289 -7.38 4.24 -11.18
N LEU A 290 -8.20 5.14 -10.63
CA LEU A 290 -8.86 6.19 -11.42
C LEU A 290 -7.84 7.11 -12.09
N GLN A 291 -6.73 7.39 -11.41
CA GLN A 291 -5.61 8.16 -11.96
C GLN A 291 -5.02 7.52 -13.23
N ALA A 292 -4.81 6.20 -13.20
CA ALA A 292 -4.34 5.43 -14.35
C ALA A 292 -5.38 5.41 -15.49
N GLN A 293 -6.65 5.20 -15.16
CA GLN A 293 -7.75 5.23 -16.15
C GLN A 293 -7.86 6.58 -16.87
N ALA A 294 -7.70 7.69 -16.15
CA ALA A 294 -7.68 9.02 -16.75
C ALA A 294 -6.50 9.19 -17.73
N LEU A 295 -5.31 8.70 -17.38
CA LEU A 295 -4.15 8.72 -18.29
C LEU A 295 -4.33 7.83 -19.50
N ASP A 296 -4.89 6.63 -19.34
CA ASP A 296 -5.16 5.70 -20.44
C ASP A 296 -6.19 6.28 -21.41
N GLU A 297 -7.22 6.97 -20.91
CA GLU A 297 -8.16 7.69 -21.77
C GLU A 297 -7.46 8.80 -22.58
N LEU A 298 -6.56 9.57 -21.97
CA LEU A 298 -5.76 10.59 -22.67
C LEU A 298 -4.84 9.98 -23.74
N LYS A 299 -4.22 8.82 -23.45
CA LYS A 299 -3.43 8.06 -24.44
C LYS A 299 -4.30 7.59 -25.62
N ASN A 300 -5.47 7.03 -25.35
CA ASN A 300 -6.45 6.59 -26.36
C ASN A 300 -6.92 7.75 -27.26
N VAL A 301 -7.10 8.96 -26.71
CA VAL A 301 -7.37 10.16 -27.51
C VAL A 301 -6.19 10.49 -28.43
N GLY A 302 -4.96 10.44 -27.90
CA GLY A 302 -3.74 10.66 -28.66
C GLY A 302 -3.53 9.65 -29.80
N GLU A 303 -3.74 8.37 -29.53
CA GLU A 303 -3.64 7.27 -30.51
C GLU A 303 -4.65 7.40 -31.67
N LYS A 304 -5.75 8.12 -31.45
CA LYS A 304 -6.75 8.46 -32.49
C LYS A 304 -6.37 9.70 -33.31
N GLY A 305 -5.15 10.19 -33.17
CA GLY A 305 -4.56 11.27 -33.97
C GLY A 305 -4.84 12.69 -33.46
N TYR A 306 -5.25 12.83 -32.20
CA TYR A 306 -5.47 14.13 -31.57
C TYR A 306 -4.26 14.58 -30.76
N ALA A 307 -4.06 15.89 -30.70
CA ALA A 307 -3.00 16.48 -29.88
C ALA A 307 -3.31 16.30 -28.39
N VAL A 308 -2.40 15.69 -27.64
CA VAL A 308 -2.51 15.48 -26.19
C VAL A 308 -1.17 15.75 -25.54
N ARG A 309 -1.16 16.58 -24.49
CA ARG A 309 0.01 16.83 -23.63
C ARG A 309 -0.39 16.66 -22.18
N ALA A 310 -0.05 15.53 -21.58
CA ALA A 310 -0.37 15.23 -20.20
C ALA A 310 0.83 14.63 -19.44
N ALA A 311 0.81 14.78 -18.12
CA ALA A 311 1.81 14.18 -17.25
C ALA A 311 1.19 13.66 -15.96
N LEU A 312 1.67 12.49 -15.54
CA LEU A 312 1.39 11.90 -14.25
C LEU A 312 2.18 12.63 -13.15
N VAL A 313 1.50 13.04 -12.10
CA VAL A 313 2.08 13.68 -10.92
C VAL A 313 1.91 12.74 -9.73
N LYS A 314 3.04 12.37 -9.12
CA LYS A 314 3.15 11.48 -7.96
C LYS A 314 4.10 12.07 -6.93
N SER A 315 4.05 11.51 -5.72
CA SER A 315 5.01 11.80 -4.65
C SER A 315 6.45 11.58 -5.12
N PRO A 316 7.35 12.55 -4.89
CA PRO A 316 8.78 12.35 -5.13
C PRO A 316 9.33 11.14 -4.35
N ARG A 317 8.79 10.85 -3.16
CA ARG A 317 9.23 9.72 -2.32
C ARG A 317 8.97 8.36 -2.99
N ASP A 318 7.99 8.28 -3.88
CA ASP A 318 7.67 7.05 -4.62
C ASP A 318 8.56 6.90 -5.86
N THR A 319 9.39 7.90 -6.18
CA THR A 319 10.33 7.86 -7.31
C THR A 319 11.74 7.53 -6.82
N LEU A 320 12.34 6.48 -7.35
CA LEU A 320 13.69 6.03 -7.05
C LEU A 320 14.75 7.10 -7.39
N CYS A 321 15.59 7.44 -6.42
CA CYS A 321 16.75 8.30 -6.58
C CYS A 321 18.01 7.45 -6.82
N PRO A 322 18.61 7.49 -8.02
CA PRO A 322 19.80 6.68 -8.33
C PRO A 322 21.00 6.98 -7.43
N GLU A 323 21.19 8.24 -7.05
CA GLU A 323 22.28 8.60 -6.13
C GLU A 323 22.11 7.98 -4.74
N ALA A 324 20.89 8.04 -4.20
CA ALA A 324 20.60 7.48 -2.89
C ALA A 324 20.69 5.94 -2.91
N LEU A 325 20.30 5.30 -4.01
CA LEU A 325 20.48 3.86 -4.20
C LEU A 325 21.96 3.47 -4.30
N PHE A 326 22.79 4.29 -4.96
CA PHE A 326 24.24 4.07 -5.00
C PHE A 326 24.85 4.15 -3.60
N GLU A 327 24.50 5.17 -2.80
CA GLU A 327 24.95 5.28 -1.41
C GLU A 327 24.49 4.09 -0.56
N LEU A 328 23.21 3.72 -0.67
CA LEU A 328 22.66 2.58 0.05
C LEU A 328 23.34 1.27 -0.36
N PHE A 329 23.69 1.07 -1.63
CA PHE A 329 24.45 -0.10 -2.08
C PHE A 329 25.81 -0.20 -1.39
N LEU A 330 26.55 0.91 -1.29
CA LEU A 330 27.84 0.92 -0.61
C LEU A 330 27.69 0.50 0.86
N ASP A 331 26.65 0.99 1.54
CA ASP A 331 26.39 0.65 2.94
C ASP A 331 25.94 -0.80 3.09
N ALA A 332 25.04 -1.27 2.23
CA ALA A 332 24.45 -2.60 2.32
C ALA A 332 25.48 -3.74 2.11
N ARG A 333 26.61 -3.48 1.46
CA ARG A 333 27.72 -4.44 1.33
C ARG A 333 28.39 -4.78 2.66
N GLU A 334 28.31 -3.88 3.62
CA GLU A 334 28.90 -4.03 4.96
C GLU A 334 27.85 -4.48 5.99
N GLU A 335 26.58 -4.63 5.57
CA GLU A 335 25.46 -5.01 6.44
C GLU A 335 25.27 -6.52 6.50
N GLU A 336 24.86 -7.02 7.67
CA GLU A 336 24.49 -8.43 7.83
C GLU A 336 23.03 -8.69 7.42
N ASP A 337 22.19 -7.65 7.38
CA ASP A 337 20.76 -7.73 7.10
C ASP A 337 20.48 -8.22 5.66
N GLU A 338 20.08 -9.48 5.54
CA GLU A 338 19.83 -10.14 4.26
C GLU A 338 18.63 -9.54 3.51
N GLU A 339 17.56 -9.12 4.22
CA GLU A 339 16.40 -8.50 3.58
C GLU A 339 16.76 -7.17 2.95
N LEU A 340 17.55 -6.35 3.64
CA LEU A 340 18.04 -5.08 3.11
C LEU A 340 18.90 -5.31 1.87
N ARG A 341 19.85 -6.27 1.93
CA ARG A 341 20.72 -6.61 0.80
C ARG A 341 19.92 -7.10 -0.41
N ALA A 342 18.90 -7.94 -0.19
CA ALA A 342 18.01 -8.41 -1.23
C ALA A 342 17.18 -7.27 -1.83
N ALA A 343 16.66 -6.36 -1.00
CA ALA A 343 15.93 -5.17 -1.46
C ALA A 343 16.82 -4.25 -2.31
N VAL A 344 18.08 -4.05 -1.92
CA VAL A 344 19.04 -3.26 -2.72
C VAL A 344 19.37 -3.97 -4.04
N GLY A 345 19.60 -5.29 -4.01
CA GLY A 345 19.85 -6.09 -5.21
C GLY A 345 18.69 -6.03 -6.21
N LEU A 346 17.44 -6.11 -5.71
CA LEU A 346 16.22 -5.88 -6.47
C LEU A 346 16.19 -4.49 -7.10
N LEU A 347 16.40 -3.45 -6.30
CA LEU A 347 16.31 -2.06 -6.76
C LEU A 347 17.37 -1.72 -7.81
N LEU A 348 18.56 -2.30 -7.71
CA LEU A 348 19.60 -2.18 -8.73
C LEU A 348 19.19 -2.81 -10.05
N HIS A 349 18.62 -4.02 -10.02
CA HIS A 349 18.08 -4.65 -11.22
C HIS A 349 16.90 -3.83 -11.78
N TYR A 350 15.98 -3.40 -10.92
CA TYR A 350 14.84 -2.58 -11.32
C TYR A 350 15.27 -1.28 -12.02
N ALA A 351 16.27 -0.57 -11.47
CA ALA A 351 16.86 0.61 -12.09
C ALA A 351 17.54 0.30 -13.43
N ALA A 352 18.26 -0.82 -13.54
CA ALA A 352 18.90 -1.28 -14.77
C ALA A 352 17.90 -1.63 -15.88
N LEU A 353 16.65 -1.94 -15.53
CA LEU A 353 15.54 -2.10 -16.49
C LEU A 353 14.87 -0.76 -16.84
N GLY A 354 15.33 0.35 -16.29
CA GLY A 354 14.72 1.68 -16.40
C GLY A 354 13.50 1.87 -15.49
N GLY A 355 13.30 0.97 -14.53
CA GLY A 355 12.31 1.10 -13.47
C GLY A 355 12.63 2.23 -12.51
N TYR A 356 11.60 2.89 -12.00
CA TYR A 356 11.76 4.04 -11.11
C TYR A 356 10.63 4.21 -10.10
N ASP A 357 9.44 3.69 -10.39
CA ASP A 357 8.29 3.80 -9.51
C ASP A 357 8.39 2.72 -8.43
N LEU A 358 8.70 3.11 -7.20
CA LEU A 358 8.88 2.21 -6.07
C LEU A 358 7.57 1.50 -5.68
N GLU A 359 6.42 2.09 -6.03
CA GLU A 359 5.09 1.53 -5.77
C GLU A 359 4.65 0.54 -6.87
N ALA A 360 5.38 0.46 -7.99
CA ALA A 360 5.13 -0.55 -9.01
C ALA A 360 5.72 -1.92 -8.65
N LEU A 361 6.51 -1.99 -7.58
CA LEU A 361 7.11 -3.23 -7.10
C LEU A 361 6.04 -4.12 -6.42
N PRO A 362 6.14 -5.45 -6.49
CA PRO A 362 5.15 -6.34 -5.92
C PRO A 362 5.00 -6.20 -4.40
N GLY A 363 3.78 -6.45 -3.90
CA GLY A 363 3.44 -6.41 -2.47
C GLY A 363 4.37 -7.24 -1.57
N TYR A 364 4.95 -8.32 -2.11
CA TYR A 364 6.00 -9.13 -1.46
C TYR A 364 7.07 -8.27 -0.76
N TRP A 365 7.50 -7.18 -1.40
CA TRP A 365 8.55 -6.30 -0.89
C TRP A 365 8.03 -5.27 0.11
N HIS A 366 6.85 -4.69 -0.10
CA HIS A 366 6.31 -3.65 0.79
C HIS A 366 6.13 -4.12 2.25
N PHE A 367 5.93 -5.42 2.45
CA PHE A 367 5.86 -6.04 3.79
C PHE A 367 7.22 -6.44 4.39
N SER A 368 8.31 -6.44 3.61
CA SER A 368 9.66 -6.67 4.13
C SER A 368 10.17 -5.45 4.90
N ARG A 369 10.79 -5.70 6.06
CA ARG A 369 11.42 -4.64 6.87
C ARG A 369 12.60 -4.04 6.11
N GLY A 370 13.44 -4.88 5.51
CA GLY A 370 14.61 -4.44 4.74
C GLY A 370 14.22 -3.55 3.56
N PHE A 371 13.14 -3.88 2.86
CA PHE A 371 12.65 -3.06 1.75
C PHE A 371 12.03 -1.74 2.21
N ARG A 372 11.26 -1.69 3.31
CA ARG A 372 10.76 -0.42 3.87
C ARG A 372 11.91 0.51 4.24
N GLU A 373 12.95 -0.03 4.89
CA GLU A 373 14.18 0.72 5.19
C GLU A 373 14.85 1.24 3.91
N ALA A 374 14.97 0.40 2.88
CA ALA A 374 15.53 0.80 1.59
C ALA A 374 14.69 1.92 0.94
N ARG A 375 13.37 1.76 0.84
CA ARG A 375 12.42 2.70 0.23
C ARG A 375 12.54 4.10 0.84
N ASP A 376 12.62 4.20 2.17
CA ASP A 376 12.73 5.48 2.89
C ASP A 376 14.06 6.21 2.64
N ARG A 377 15.10 5.48 2.25
CA ARG A 377 16.42 6.01 1.94
C ARG A 377 16.57 6.37 0.47
N VAL A 378 15.97 5.58 -0.43
CA VAL A 378 16.14 5.75 -1.89
C VAL A 378 15.04 6.55 -2.55
N GLY A 379 13.89 6.76 -1.89
CA GLY A 379 12.83 7.65 -2.38
C GLY A 379 13.36 9.07 -2.58
N THR A 380 12.95 9.72 -3.67
CA THR A 380 13.49 11.04 -4.02
C THR A 380 13.08 12.09 -2.99
N ASN A 381 14.08 12.72 -2.38
CA ASN A 381 13.94 13.94 -1.60
C ASN A 381 14.28 15.15 -2.48
N PRO A 382 13.30 16.00 -2.87
CA PRO A 382 13.56 17.17 -3.70
C PRO A 382 14.62 18.12 -3.12
N ARG A 383 14.72 18.24 -1.78
CA ARG A 383 15.74 19.09 -1.12
C ARG A 383 17.17 18.58 -1.32
N ARG A 384 17.32 17.30 -1.65
CA ARG A 384 18.62 16.69 -1.98
C ARG A 384 19.03 16.91 -3.44
N CYS A 385 18.08 17.25 -4.32
CA CYS A 385 18.34 17.48 -5.73
C CYS A 385 19.21 18.72 -5.95
N ARG A 386 20.10 18.65 -6.95
CA ARG A 386 21.05 19.70 -7.34
C ARG A 386 21.42 19.58 -8.81
N GLU A 387 21.81 20.70 -9.41
CA GLU A 387 22.13 20.78 -10.85
C GLU A 387 23.31 19.87 -11.24
N ASN A 388 24.31 19.75 -10.37
CA ASN A 388 25.49 18.90 -10.59
C ASN A 388 25.33 17.46 -10.05
N CYS A 389 24.10 16.95 -9.93
CA CYS A 389 23.87 15.57 -9.52
C CYS A 389 24.46 14.61 -10.58
N PRO A 390 25.29 13.61 -10.18
CA PRO A 390 25.91 12.68 -11.12
C PRO A 390 24.91 11.89 -11.99
N PHE A 391 23.68 11.73 -11.51
CA PHE A 391 22.61 10.98 -12.17
C PHE A 391 21.49 11.89 -12.70
N PHE A 392 21.73 13.21 -12.87
CA PHE A 392 20.68 14.16 -13.27
C PHE A 392 19.94 13.73 -14.55
N HIS A 393 20.68 13.32 -15.59
CA HIS A 393 20.12 12.94 -16.89
C HIS A 393 19.38 11.58 -16.89
N THR A 394 19.66 10.74 -15.89
CA THR A 394 19.09 9.39 -15.71
C THR A 394 18.13 9.34 -14.52
N CYS A 395 17.80 10.49 -13.94
CA CYS A 395 16.88 10.62 -12.82
C CYS A 395 15.44 10.72 -13.32
N ALA A 396 14.59 9.77 -12.91
CA ALA A 396 13.18 9.75 -13.30
C ALA A 396 12.42 10.98 -12.80
N PHE A 397 12.74 11.45 -11.58
CA PHE A 397 12.11 12.64 -11.01
C PHE A 397 12.40 13.89 -11.86
N GLN A 398 13.64 14.07 -12.33
CA GLN A 398 13.98 15.21 -13.19
C GLN A 398 13.25 15.14 -14.54
N ARG A 399 13.13 13.95 -15.13
CA ARG A 399 12.33 13.74 -16.35
C ARG A 399 10.84 14.03 -16.13
N GLN A 400 10.27 13.55 -15.02
CA GLN A 400 8.89 13.86 -14.65
C GLN A 400 8.69 15.37 -14.50
N LEU A 401 9.61 16.10 -13.84
CA LEU A 401 9.53 17.56 -13.72
C LEU A 401 9.57 18.25 -15.09
N ALA A 402 10.39 17.78 -16.02
CA ALA A 402 10.41 18.29 -17.40
C ALA A 402 9.06 18.07 -18.10
N HIS A 403 8.50 16.86 -18.03
CA HIS A 403 7.19 16.56 -18.61
C HIS A 403 6.06 17.39 -17.98
N ARG A 404 6.09 17.62 -16.67
CA ARG A 404 5.11 18.47 -15.95
C ARG A 404 5.13 19.93 -16.42
N LYS A 405 6.28 20.43 -16.91
CA LYS A 405 6.39 21.79 -17.46
C LYS A 405 5.71 21.91 -18.82
N GLU A 406 5.83 20.88 -19.67
CA GLU A 406 5.25 20.85 -21.02
C GLU A 406 3.78 20.42 -21.07
N ALA A 407 3.29 19.77 -20.01
CA ALA A 407 1.94 19.22 -19.96
C ALA A 407 0.86 20.32 -19.88
N GLN A 408 -0.21 20.11 -20.65
CA GLN A 408 -1.49 20.81 -20.52
C GLN A 408 -2.28 20.22 -19.35
N ILE A 409 -2.36 18.89 -19.24
CA ILE A 409 -3.12 18.19 -18.20
C ILE A 409 -2.16 17.51 -17.21
N LEU A 410 -2.30 17.84 -15.93
CA LEU A 410 -1.55 17.24 -14.84
C LEU A 410 -2.48 16.31 -14.07
N VAL A 411 -2.24 14.99 -14.17
CA VAL A 411 -3.08 13.99 -13.51
C VAL A 411 -2.44 13.56 -12.19
N THR A 412 -3.12 13.83 -11.08
CA THR A 412 -2.70 13.52 -9.71
C THR A 412 -3.80 12.76 -8.97
N ASN A 413 -3.55 12.36 -7.73
CA ASN A 413 -4.61 12.02 -6.78
C ASN A 413 -4.89 13.18 -5.80
N GLN A 414 -6.05 13.12 -5.12
CA GLN A 414 -6.48 14.13 -4.15
C GLN A 414 -5.50 14.26 -2.97
N ALA A 415 -5.03 13.15 -2.40
CA ALA A 415 -4.11 13.16 -1.27
C ALA A 415 -2.79 13.92 -1.57
N TYR A 416 -2.18 13.65 -2.72
CA TYR A 416 -0.96 14.33 -3.15
C TYR A 416 -1.21 15.78 -3.53
N LEU A 417 -2.36 16.09 -4.13
CA LEU A 417 -2.78 17.47 -4.39
C LEU A 417 -2.77 18.25 -3.06
N LEU A 418 -3.52 17.77 -2.07
CA LEU A 418 -3.66 18.44 -0.78
C LEU A 418 -2.33 18.56 -0.04
N ALA A 419 -1.54 17.47 0.02
CA ALA A 419 -0.22 17.49 0.65
C ALA A 419 0.75 18.49 -0.02
N SER A 420 0.64 18.71 -1.33
CA SER A 420 1.49 19.66 -2.06
C SER A 420 1.04 21.10 -1.88
N PHE A 421 -0.27 21.35 -1.93
CA PHE A 421 -0.83 22.70 -2.02
C PHE A 421 -1.18 23.33 -0.67
N LEU A 422 -1.48 22.54 0.38
CA LEU A 422 -1.86 23.07 1.70
C LEU A 422 -0.68 23.52 2.57
N GLN A 423 0.55 23.11 2.22
CA GLN A 423 1.77 23.43 2.97
C GLN A 423 2.54 24.64 2.43
N GLU A 424 2.20 25.11 1.23
CA GLU A 424 2.86 26.25 0.60
C GLU A 424 2.05 27.53 0.86
N GLU A 425 2.72 28.66 1.11
CA GLU A 425 2.06 29.96 1.39
C GLU A 425 1.78 30.78 0.12
N GLU A 426 2.40 30.45 -1.02
CA GLU A 426 2.30 31.22 -2.26
C GLU A 426 2.04 30.33 -3.49
N GLY A 427 1.26 30.87 -4.43
CA GLY A 427 1.06 30.30 -5.75
C GLY A 427 -0.26 30.72 -6.38
N GLU A 428 -0.29 31.88 -7.05
CA GLU A 428 -1.39 32.22 -7.97
C GLU A 428 -1.21 31.41 -9.26
N GLY A 429 -2.19 30.57 -9.58
CA GLY A 429 -2.18 29.77 -10.80
C GLY A 429 -3.30 30.20 -11.74
N GLU A 430 -2.95 30.57 -12.98
CA GLU A 430 -3.90 30.61 -14.11
C GLU A 430 -4.45 29.22 -14.50
N SER A 431 -4.16 28.19 -13.69
CA SER A 431 -4.58 26.82 -13.94
C SER A 431 -5.98 26.52 -13.44
N HIS A 432 -6.61 25.53 -14.07
CA HIS A 432 -7.91 24.99 -13.67
C HIS A 432 -7.74 23.73 -12.81
N LEU A 433 -8.76 23.40 -12.00
CA LEU A 433 -8.80 22.16 -11.23
C LEU A 433 -10.08 21.37 -11.54
N VAL A 434 -9.92 20.08 -11.77
CA VAL A 434 -10.99 19.08 -11.80
C VAL A 434 -10.73 18.08 -10.68
N LEU A 435 -11.71 17.91 -9.80
CA LEU A 435 -11.71 16.94 -8.70
C LEU A 435 -12.75 15.85 -9.00
N ASP A 436 -12.27 14.64 -9.23
CA ASP A 436 -13.12 13.45 -9.44
C ASP A 436 -13.28 12.69 -8.13
N GLU A 437 -14.47 12.15 -7.90
CA GLU A 437 -14.94 11.63 -6.62
C GLU A 437 -14.76 12.64 -5.47
N ALA A 438 -15.21 13.88 -5.71
CA ALA A 438 -15.07 15.00 -4.77
C ALA A 438 -15.81 14.81 -3.43
N HIS A 439 -16.62 13.77 -3.28
CA HIS A 439 -17.28 13.44 -2.02
C HIS A 439 -16.32 12.96 -0.93
N HIS A 440 -15.13 12.47 -1.31
CA HIS A 440 -14.06 12.08 -0.38
C HIS A 440 -13.15 13.23 0.03
N LEU A 441 -13.36 14.43 -0.52
CA LEU A 441 -12.38 15.51 -0.42
C LEU A 441 -12.26 16.06 1.00
N GLU A 442 -13.36 16.07 1.76
CA GLU A 442 -13.37 16.45 3.17
C GLU A 442 -12.47 15.53 3.99
N ASP A 443 -12.71 14.21 3.93
CA ASP A 443 -11.91 13.21 4.64
C ASP A 443 -10.42 13.28 4.23
N THR A 444 -10.16 13.37 2.92
CA THR A 444 -8.79 13.47 2.39
C THR A 444 -8.10 14.76 2.89
N ALA A 445 -8.83 15.87 3.02
CA ALA A 445 -8.30 17.11 3.56
C ALA A 445 -8.03 17.02 5.06
N THR A 446 -8.92 16.37 5.81
CA THR A 446 -8.74 16.10 7.24
C THR A 446 -7.48 15.28 7.46
N GLU A 447 -7.27 14.20 6.70
CA GLU A 447 -6.05 13.39 6.74
C GLU A 447 -4.80 14.22 6.39
N ALA A 448 -4.85 15.00 5.31
CA ALA A 448 -3.70 15.79 4.85
C ALA A 448 -3.28 16.90 5.84
N LEU A 449 -4.23 17.43 6.61
CA LEU A 449 -4.02 18.46 7.63
C LEU A 449 -3.77 17.88 9.02
N THR A 450 -3.98 16.58 9.22
CA THR A 450 -3.75 15.92 10.50
C THR A 450 -2.27 15.92 10.83
N LEU A 451 -1.93 16.43 12.01
CA LEU A 451 -0.58 16.30 12.57
C LEU A 451 -0.46 14.93 13.24
N VAL A 452 0.59 14.19 12.91
CA VAL A 452 0.83 12.82 13.41
C VAL A 452 2.20 12.72 14.06
N LEU A 453 2.25 12.17 15.28
CA LEU A 453 3.47 11.63 15.89
C LEU A 453 3.29 10.14 16.10
N ASP A 454 4.00 9.36 15.31
CA ASP A 454 3.96 7.90 15.33
C ASP A 454 5.25 7.34 15.98
N HIS A 455 5.08 6.35 16.86
CA HIS A 455 6.19 5.75 17.60
C HIS A 455 7.21 5.03 16.70
N GLU A 456 6.74 4.28 15.70
CA GLU A 456 7.62 3.55 14.78
C GLU A 456 8.39 4.52 13.89
N GLU A 457 7.71 5.53 13.35
CA GLU A 457 8.30 6.57 12.52
C GLU A 457 9.32 7.39 13.31
N LEU A 458 9.01 7.80 14.56
CA LEU A 458 9.97 8.48 15.42
C LEU A 458 11.22 7.60 15.64
N THR A 459 11.02 6.32 15.96
CA THR A 459 12.12 5.36 16.14
C THR A 459 12.96 5.21 14.86
N HIS A 460 12.32 5.11 13.70
CA HIS A 460 12.98 5.02 12.40
C HIS A 460 13.81 6.29 12.11
N ARG A 461 13.27 7.48 12.38
CA ARG A 461 13.97 8.77 12.20
C ARG A 461 15.16 8.91 13.14
N LEU A 462 15.06 8.44 14.39
CA LEU A 462 16.20 8.37 15.31
C LEU A 462 17.28 7.38 14.83
N ASN A 463 16.88 6.24 14.29
CA ASN A 463 17.81 5.26 13.73
C ASN A 463 18.51 5.76 12.46
N ARG A 464 17.84 6.61 11.67
CA ARG A 464 18.43 7.28 10.52
C ARG A 464 19.54 8.27 10.92
N LEU A 465 19.43 8.93 12.08
CA LEU A 465 20.52 9.74 12.63
C LEU A 465 21.70 8.87 13.05
N ALA A 466 21.45 7.88 13.91
CA ALA A 466 22.43 6.85 14.27
C ALA A 466 21.71 5.63 14.85
N HIS A 467 21.98 4.45 14.29
CA HIS A 467 21.40 3.21 14.78
C HIS A 467 21.99 2.85 16.16
N PRO A 468 21.20 2.36 17.12
CA PRO A 468 21.70 2.13 18.48
C PRO A 468 22.74 0.99 18.53
N GLN A 469 22.53 -0.05 17.73
CA GLN A 469 23.34 -1.28 17.78
C GLN A 469 24.32 -1.45 16.61
N LYS A 470 24.16 -0.67 15.54
CA LYS A 470 24.94 -0.82 14.29
C LYS A 470 25.74 0.45 14.07
N ASP A 471 26.98 0.38 13.60
CA ASP A 471 27.83 1.55 13.35
C ASP A 471 27.41 2.31 12.06
N ARG A 472 26.15 2.74 12.01
CA ARG A 472 25.51 3.35 10.83
C ARG A 472 24.59 4.51 11.19
N GLY A 473 24.28 5.33 10.19
CA GLY A 473 23.40 6.49 10.27
C GLY A 473 24.11 7.77 9.82
N LEU A 474 23.34 8.82 9.57
CA LEU A 474 23.84 10.09 9.03
C LEU A 474 24.97 10.71 9.87
N LEU A 475 24.95 10.52 11.19
CA LEU A 475 25.93 11.06 12.13
C LEU A 475 27.07 10.06 12.47
N ARG A 476 27.11 8.90 11.80
CA ARG A 476 28.21 7.92 11.88
C ARG A 476 28.95 7.74 10.54
N ASP A 477 28.34 8.15 9.43
CA ASP A 477 28.93 8.03 8.10
C ASP A 477 30.12 8.99 7.91
N LYS A 478 31.33 8.42 7.87
CA LYS A 478 32.59 9.17 7.70
C LYS A 478 32.58 10.07 6.47
N ARG A 479 32.04 9.60 5.33
CA ARG A 479 32.00 10.37 4.07
C ARG A 479 31.18 11.64 4.22
N ARG A 480 30.15 11.60 5.06
CA ARG A 480 29.26 12.75 5.34
C ARG A 480 29.85 13.70 6.38
N LEU A 481 30.58 13.15 7.36
CA LEU A 481 31.21 13.93 8.42
C LEU A 481 32.51 14.61 7.99
N GLU A 482 33.15 14.15 6.91
CA GLU A 482 34.38 14.75 6.35
C GLU A 482 34.23 16.24 6.03
N ALA A 483 33.07 16.66 5.54
CA ALA A 483 32.80 18.07 5.21
C ALA A 483 32.52 18.97 6.42
N LEU A 484 32.36 18.41 7.62
CA LEU A 484 32.04 19.16 8.83
C LEU A 484 33.29 19.79 9.48
N SER A 485 33.09 20.95 10.11
CA SER A 485 34.08 21.54 11.03
C SER A 485 34.29 20.68 12.28
N GLU A 486 35.39 20.91 12.99
CA GLU A 486 35.69 20.17 14.23
C GLU A 486 34.60 20.32 15.29
N ALA A 487 34.07 21.54 15.47
CA ALA A 487 32.97 21.82 16.39
C ALA A 487 31.69 21.05 16.03
N GLU A 488 31.33 21.00 14.74
CA GLU A 488 30.18 20.23 14.26
C GLU A 488 30.38 18.72 14.45
N ARG A 489 31.60 18.21 14.26
CA ARG A 489 31.93 16.79 14.49
C ARG A 489 31.82 16.43 15.97
N GLU A 490 32.29 17.27 16.88
CA GLU A 490 32.13 17.06 18.31
C GLU A 490 30.65 17.10 18.71
N ARG A 491 29.86 18.02 18.15
CA ARG A 491 28.41 18.05 18.38
C ARG A 491 27.72 16.80 17.84
N ALA A 492 28.11 16.29 16.67
CA ALA A 492 27.59 15.03 16.14
C ALA A 492 27.93 13.84 17.05
N LYS A 493 29.14 13.77 17.58
CA LYS A 493 29.53 12.74 18.57
C LYS A 493 28.67 12.83 19.84
N GLU A 494 28.44 14.04 20.34
CA GLU A 494 27.58 14.26 21.51
C GLU A 494 26.15 13.78 21.29
N VAL A 495 25.56 14.10 20.13
CA VAL A 495 24.23 13.62 19.73
C VAL A 495 24.19 12.09 19.77
N VAL A 496 25.18 11.43 19.15
CA VAL A 496 25.23 9.97 19.03
C VAL A 496 25.47 9.28 20.37
N GLN A 497 26.38 9.80 21.20
CA GLN A 497 26.82 9.15 22.42
C GLN A 497 25.97 9.48 23.65
N LYS A 498 25.27 10.62 23.66
CA LYS A 498 24.53 11.10 24.84
C LYS A 498 23.05 11.34 24.56
N LEU A 499 22.71 12.17 23.56
CA LEU A 499 21.34 12.62 23.36
C LEU A 499 20.43 11.51 22.84
N LEU A 500 20.86 10.77 21.81
CA LEU A 500 20.05 9.70 21.24
C LEU A 500 19.77 8.55 22.22
N PRO A 501 20.74 8.07 23.04
CA PRO A 501 20.45 7.09 24.09
C PRO A 501 19.43 7.58 25.13
N ARG A 502 19.61 8.80 25.67
CA ARG A 502 18.67 9.39 26.65
C ARG A 502 17.27 9.54 26.08
N LEU A 503 17.16 10.00 24.82
CA LEU A 503 15.88 10.14 24.14
C LEU A 503 15.19 8.80 23.92
N ARG A 504 15.92 7.74 23.54
CA ARG A 504 15.35 6.41 23.39
C ARG A 504 14.83 5.84 24.71
N GLU A 505 15.54 6.09 25.81
CA GLU A 505 15.09 5.71 27.14
C GLU A 505 13.79 6.43 27.51
N ALA A 506 13.75 7.75 27.36
CA ALA A 506 12.55 8.56 27.61
C ALA A 506 11.37 8.15 26.72
N LEU A 507 11.62 7.86 25.43
CA LEU A 507 10.60 7.36 24.52
C LEU A 507 10.06 5.99 24.98
N GLY A 508 10.94 5.09 25.41
CA GLY A 508 10.56 3.76 25.91
C GLY A 508 9.76 3.81 27.21
N THR A 509 10.12 4.66 28.16
CA THR A 509 9.36 4.83 29.41
C THR A 509 8.00 5.47 29.14
N TYR A 510 7.95 6.54 28.35
CA TYR A 510 6.70 7.18 27.95
C TYR A 510 5.76 6.20 27.24
N THR A 511 6.28 5.46 26.25
CA THR A 511 5.54 4.46 25.48
C THR A 511 4.87 3.44 26.38
N ARG A 512 5.59 2.90 27.37
CA ARG A 512 5.04 1.91 28.30
C ARG A 512 3.80 2.43 29.02
N TYR A 513 3.88 3.60 29.66
CA TYR A 513 2.75 4.14 30.43
C TYR A 513 1.62 4.66 29.57
N LEU A 514 1.93 5.21 28.38
CA LEU A 514 0.90 5.64 27.45
C LEU A 514 0.08 4.44 26.94
N LEU A 515 0.75 3.34 26.58
CA LEU A 515 0.07 2.11 26.14
C LEU A 515 -0.81 1.52 27.25
N ASP A 516 -0.32 1.51 28.50
CA ASP A 516 -1.13 1.09 29.66
C ASP A 516 -2.38 1.97 29.79
N LEU A 517 -2.24 3.29 29.65
CA LEU A 517 -3.37 4.22 29.72
C LEU A 517 -4.39 3.96 28.58
N ILE A 518 -3.93 3.86 27.33
CA ILE A 518 -4.80 3.64 26.17
C ILE A 518 -5.53 2.31 26.31
N LYS A 519 -4.84 1.24 26.72
CA LYS A 519 -5.46 -0.09 26.89
C LYS A 519 -6.50 -0.12 28.02
N ASN A 520 -6.30 0.65 29.08
CA ASN A 520 -7.20 0.69 30.23
C ASN A 520 -8.41 1.62 30.04
N ARG A 521 -8.27 2.67 29.22
CA ARG A 521 -9.25 3.79 29.13
C ARG A 521 -9.75 4.09 27.73
N GLY A 522 -9.10 3.56 26.69
CA GLY A 522 -9.46 3.78 25.30
C GLY A 522 -10.78 3.13 24.92
N SER A 523 -11.43 3.68 23.90
CA SER A 523 -12.60 3.11 23.25
C SER A 523 -12.20 2.35 22.00
N GLY A 524 -12.99 1.34 21.63
CA GLY A 524 -12.74 0.50 20.45
C GLY A 524 -12.76 -0.99 20.79
N ASP A 525 -12.30 -1.80 19.85
CA ASP A 525 -12.12 -3.25 20.00
C ASP A 525 -10.63 -3.53 19.93
N SER A 526 -10.09 -4.18 20.96
CA SER A 526 -8.65 -4.40 21.08
C SER A 526 -8.04 -5.22 19.94
N ARG A 527 -8.84 -5.95 19.16
CA ARG A 527 -8.39 -6.66 17.96
C ARG A 527 -8.11 -5.71 16.79
N TYR A 528 -8.73 -4.53 16.79
CA TYR A 528 -8.67 -3.55 15.70
C TYR A 528 -8.02 -2.23 16.09
N GLY A 529 -7.69 -2.06 17.37
CA GLY A 529 -7.07 -0.87 17.92
C GLY A 529 -7.97 -0.13 18.90
N LEU A 530 -7.34 0.72 19.70
CA LEU A 530 -8.00 1.52 20.73
C LEU A 530 -7.65 2.98 20.55
N THR A 531 -8.62 3.86 20.76
CA THR A 531 -8.45 5.31 20.64
C THR A 531 -8.80 5.98 21.96
N LEU A 532 -8.01 6.96 22.37
CA LEU A 532 -8.20 7.74 23.59
C LEU A 532 -8.12 9.24 23.28
N GLY A 533 -9.24 9.94 23.46
CA GLY A 533 -9.31 11.39 23.31
C GLY A 533 -8.59 12.12 24.45
N LEU A 534 -7.86 13.17 24.09
CA LEU A 534 -7.18 14.04 25.05
C LEU A 534 -8.13 15.14 25.55
N SER A 535 -8.26 15.29 26.86
CA SER A 535 -9.05 16.36 27.48
C SER A 535 -8.57 16.64 28.90
N GLN A 536 -9.05 17.73 29.51
CA GLN A 536 -8.73 18.07 30.91
C GLN A 536 -9.16 17.01 31.93
N VAL A 537 -9.97 16.01 31.55
CA VAL A 537 -10.27 14.86 32.40
C VAL A 537 -9.01 14.08 32.74
N TRP A 538 -8.00 14.09 31.87
CA TRP A 538 -6.72 13.42 32.10
C TRP A 538 -6.05 13.89 33.41
N LEU A 539 -6.18 15.17 33.76
CA LEU A 539 -5.59 15.73 34.99
C LEU A 539 -6.11 15.07 36.29
N ARG A 540 -7.26 14.38 36.22
CA ARG A 540 -7.89 13.70 37.35
C ARG A 540 -7.62 12.19 37.37
N LEU A 541 -6.92 11.66 36.37
CA LEU A 541 -6.57 10.24 36.31
C LEU A 541 -5.45 9.93 37.31
N GLU A 542 -5.51 8.73 37.90
CA GLU A 542 -4.50 8.26 38.85
C GLU A 542 -3.14 8.06 38.17
N GLU A 543 -3.17 7.64 36.91
CA GLU A 543 -2.02 7.35 36.06
C GLU A 543 -1.32 8.63 35.56
N TRP A 544 -2.02 9.77 35.55
CA TRP A 544 -1.60 11.01 34.90
C TRP A 544 -0.28 11.62 35.43
N PRO A 545 -0.03 11.74 36.75
CA PRO A 545 1.21 12.34 37.24
C PRO A 545 2.48 11.66 36.70
N ARG A 546 2.40 10.35 36.46
CA ARG A 546 3.48 9.56 35.88
C ARG A 546 3.61 9.86 34.39
N ILE A 547 2.52 9.79 33.63
CA ILE A 547 2.51 10.05 32.18
C ILE A 547 3.01 11.46 31.87
N ASN A 548 2.53 12.46 32.60
CA ASN A 548 2.98 13.85 32.46
C ASN A 548 4.48 14.02 32.65
N ARG A 549 5.06 13.34 33.66
CA ARG A 549 6.50 13.39 33.92
C ARG A 549 7.30 12.81 32.76
N GLU A 550 6.88 11.66 32.24
CA GLU A 550 7.59 10.98 31.16
C GLU A 550 7.40 11.69 29.81
N GLU A 551 6.21 12.26 29.54
CA GLU A 551 5.98 13.11 28.36
C GLU A 551 6.84 14.38 28.41
N GLN A 552 6.94 15.01 29.59
CA GLN A 552 7.81 16.17 29.78
C GLN A 552 9.28 15.82 29.54
N ALA A 553 9.75 14.67 30.05
CA ALA A 553 11.10 14.19 29.80
C ALA A 553 11.33 13.91 28.29
N LEU A 554 10.36 13.32 27.59
CA LEU A 554 10.42 13.11 26.14
C LEU A 554 10.55 14.44 25.39
N ILE A 555 9.73 15.43 25.71
CA ILE A 555 9.76 16.77 25.11
C ILE A 555 11.12 17.44 25.32
N GLU A 556 11.66 17.39 26.54
CA GLU A 556 12.97 17.99 26.85
C GLU A 556 14.10 17.35 26.04
N ASN A 557 14.14 16.02 25.96
CA ASN A 557 15.16 15.31 25.17
C ASN A 557 14.99 15.55 23.66
N LEU A 558 13.76 15.61 23.15
CA LEU A 558 13.49 15.94 21.74
C LEU A 558 13.93 17.36 21.40
N ARG A 559 13.66 18.32 22.28
CA ARG A 559 14.09 19.71 22.11
C ARG A 559 15.61 19.86 22.14
N GLU A 560 16.27 19.17 23.06
CA GLU A 560 17.74 19.15 23.14
C GLU A 560 18.35 18.56 21.85
N LEU A 561 17.77 17.49 21.31
CA LEU A 561 18.17 16.90 20.04
C LEU A 561 17.97 17.87 18.87
N GLU A 562 16.79 18.49 18.75
CA GLU A 562 16.46 19.40 17.65
C GLU A 562 17.42 20.60 17.61
N GLU A 563 17.71 21.20 18.78
CA GLU A 563 18.70 22.27 18.91
C GLU A 563 20.12 21.79 18.59
N ALA A 564 20.50 20.57 19.02
CA ALA A 564 21.79 19.99 18.66
C ALA A 564 21.93 19.78 17.15
N LEU A 565 20.88 19.33 16.48
CA LEU A 565 20.88 19.10 15.04
C LEU A 565 21.01 20.40 14.27
N LYS A 566 20.43 21.52 14.72
CA LYS A 566 20.62 22.86 14.10
C LYS A 566 22.09 23.26 14.03
N ALA A 567 22.90 22.82 14.99
CA ALA A 567 24.33 23.13 15.06
C ALA A 567 25.23 22.21 14.21
N ILE A 568 24.68 21.26 13.45
CA ILE A 568 25.43 20.31 12.61
C ILE A 568 25.10 20.56 11.13
N GLY A 569 26.07 20.55 10.22
CA GLY A 569 25.78 20.70 8.78
C GLY A 569 25.23 22.09 8.48
N GLN A 570 25.93 23.13 8.95
CA GLN A 570 25.53 24.53 8.77
C GLN A 570 25.66 24.99 7.32
N ASP A 571 26.54 24.37 6.51
CA ASP A 571 26.63 24.65 5.09
C ASP A 571 25.50 23.92 4.32
N PRO A 572 24.48 24.63 3.80
CA PRO A 572 23.32 24.04 3.12
C PRO A 572 23.69 23.37 1.78
N ARG A 573 24.92 23.58 1.27
CA ARG A 573 25.40 22.94 0.04
C ARG A 573 25.80 21.48 0.29
N THR A 574 26.09 21.11 1.54
CA THR A 574 26.49 19.73 1.88
C THR A 574 25.32 18.75 1.78
N LEU A 575 25.62 17.50 1.42
CA LEU A 575 24.62 16.43 1.39
C LEU A 575 24.05 16.13 2.78
N LEU A 576 24.89 16.22 3.82
CA LEU A 576 24.45 16.00 5.19
C LEU A 576 23.42 17.04 5.63
N ALA A 577 23.63 18.34 5.35
CA ALA A 577 22.65 19.38 5.66
C ALA A 577 21.30 19.12 4.98
N ARG A 578 21.32 18.72 3.70
CA ARG A 578 20.12 18.40 2.92
C ARG A 578 19.37 17.17 3.45
N ASP A 579 20.08 16.18 3.98
CA ASP A 579 19.50 14.99 4.59
C ASP A 579 19.03 15.21 6.03
N LEU A 580 19.65 16.12 6.78
CA LEU A 580 19.21 16.51 8.13
C LEU A 580 17.99 17.43 8.11
N ALA A 581 17.83 18.27 7.08
CA ALA A 581 16.71 19.21 6.96
C ALA A 581 15.32 18.56 7.15
N PRO A 582 14.93 17.49 6.43
CA PRO A 582 13.62 16.86 6.65
C PRO A 582 13.49 16.21 8.03
N LEU A 583 14.60 15.78 8.65
CA LEU A 583 14.57 15.24 10.01
C LEU A 583 14.30 16.33 11.04
N ARG A 584 14.92 17.51 10.87
CA ARG A 584 14.65 18.68 11.73
C ARG A 584 13.20 19.11 11.65
N ASP A 585 12.64 19.19 10.44
CA ASP A 585 11.22 19.53 10.25
C ASP A 585 10.31 18.51 10.95
N TYR A 586 10.62 17.22 10.85
CA TYR A 586 9.89 16.17 11.55
C TYR A 586 9.95 16.33 13.08
N PHE A 587 11.14 16.52 13.66
CA PHE A 587 11.27 16.68 15.11
C PHE A 587 10.62 17.96 15.62
N LYS A 588 10.67 19.05 14.83
CA LYS A 588 9.93 20.27 15.12
C LYS A 588 8.42 20.00 15.14
N GLY A 589 7.87 19.35 14.11
CA GLY A 589 6.45 19.00 14.08
C GLY A 589 6.02 18.08 15.23
N ALA A 590 6.87 17.14 15.62
CA ALA A 590 6.64 16.28 16.79
C ALA A 590 6.58 17.10 18.09
N LEU A 591 7.49 18.07 18.26
CA LEU A 591 7.48 19.00 19.40
C LEU A 591 6.23 19.88 19.38
N ASP A 592 5.86 20.44 18.23
CA ASP A 592 4.68 21.30 18.08
C ASP A 592 3.41 20.55 18.51
N LEU A 593 3.24 19.29 18.06
CA LEU A 593 2.12 18.43 18.47
C LEU A 593 2.13 18.15 19.98
N LEU A 594 3.29 17.79 20.56
CA LEU A 594 3.40 17.51 22.00
C LEU A 594 3.12 18.77 22.84
N PHE A 595 3.55 19.95 22.40
CA PHE A 595 3.22 21.21 23.06
C PHE A 595 1.74 21.57 22.95
N GLU A 596 1.11 21.32 21.79
CA GLU A 596 -0.33 21.54 21.63
C GLU A 596 -1.14 20.66 22.58
N ARG A 597 -0.78 19.38 22.70
CA ARG A 597 -1.38 18.46 23.68
C ARG A 597 -1.29 19.00 25.11
N ARG A 598 -0.14 19.57 25.50
CA ARG A 598 0.00 20.22 26.81
C ARG A 598 -0.87 21.47 26.96
N ARG A 599 -1.14 22.19 25.87
CA ARG A 599 -2.02 23.37 25.85
C ARG A 599 -3.48 22.96 26.06
N VAL A 600 -3.94 21.89 25.41
CA VAL A 600 -5.27 21.29 25.65
C VAL A 600 -5.47 20.94 27.13
N LEU A 601 -4.41 20.48 27.80
CA LEU A 601 -4.42 20.17 29.23
C LEU A 601 -4.23 21.38 30.15
N GLY A 602 -4.05 22.60 29.63
CA GLY A 602 -3.83 23.81 30.42
C GLY A 602 -2.48 23.85 31.15
N LEU A 603 -1.49 23.06 30.70
CA LEU A 603 -0.16 22.96 31.33
C LEU A 603 0.83 24.01 30.79
N VAL A 604 0.50 24.62 29.66
CA VAL A 604 1.26 25.70 29.02
C VAL A 604 0.28 26.82 28.63
N GLY A 605 0.80 28.05 28.52
CA GLY A 605 -0.02 29.21 28.15
C GLY A 605 -0.54 29.16 26.71
N GLY A 606 -1.56 29.98 26.45
CA GLY A 606 -2.29 30.03 25.18
C GLY A 606 -3.59 29.21 25.23
N GLU A 607 -4.51 29.52 24.32
CA GLU A 607 -5.73 28.73 24.14
C GLU A 607 -5.47 27.59 23.13
N PRO A 608 -5.96 26.37 23.38
CA PRO A 608 -5.85 25.29 22.40
C PRO A 608 -6.63 25.65 21.14
N ASP A 609 -6.19 25.14 20.00
CA ASP A 609 -6.94 25.32 18.75
C ASP A 609 -8.32 24.65 18.86
N PRO A 610 -9.43 25.42 18.88
CA PRO A 610 -10.77 24.84 19.03
C PRO A 610 -11.19 24.00 17.82
N ASN A 611 -10.46 24.12 16.70
CA ASN A 611 -10.67 23.32 15.51
C ASN A 611 -9.89 22.00 15.53
N GLN A 612 -9.13 21.67 16.58
CA GLN A 612 -8.34 20.44 16.64
C GLN A 612 -8.89 19.44 17.66
N LEU A 613 -9.11 18.22 17.19
CA LEU A 613 -9.36 17.05 18.02
C LEU A 613 -8.05 16.30 18.25
N HIS A 614 -7.67 16.15 19.52
CA HIS A 614 -6.43 15.46 19.90
C HIS A 614 -6.72 14.03 20.36
N LEU A 615 -6.10 13.05 19.69
CA LEU A 615 -6.29 11.62 19.95
C LEU A 615 -4.95 10.94 20.21
N SER A 616 -5.00 9.84 20.97
CA SER A 616 -3.91 8.88 21.10
C SER A 616 -4.44 7.49 20.74
N GLU A 617 -3.81 6.82 19.78
CA GLU A 617 -4.25 5.52 19.26
C GLU A 617 -3.24 4.42 19.60
N TRP A 618 -3.72 3.19 19.76
CA TRP A 618 -2.91 1.97 19.84
C TRP A 618 -3.23 1.05 18.67
N ASP A 619 -2.18 0.61 17.97
CA ASP A 619 -2.26 -0.37 16.89
C ASP A 619 -1.90 -1.77 17.43
N PRO A 620 -2.82 -2.76 17.35
CA PRO A 620 -2.58 -4.11 17.83
C PRO A 620 -1.59 -4.90 16.97
N THR A 621 -1.44 -4.53 15.70
CA THR A 621 -0.59 -5.23 14.72
C THR A 621 0.88 -4.94 15.00
N THR A 622 1.22 -3.67 15.21
CA THR A 622 2.60 -3.23 15.48
C THR A 622 2.88 -3.17 16.99
N GLY A 623 1.85 -3.14 17.82
CA GLY A 623 1.97 -2.87 19.25
C GLY A 623 2.36 -1.41 19.56
N SER A 624 2.31 -0.53 18.55
CA SER A 624 2.77 0.86 18.63
C SER A 624 1.64 1.84 18.97
N TRP A 625 1.99 3.11 19.16
CA TRP A 625 1.02 4.18 19.38
C TRP A 625 1.24 5.36 18.44
N ARG A 626 0.18 6.15 18.26
CA ARG A 626 0.20 7.41 17.50
C ARG A 626 -0.54 8.51 18.25
N HIS A 627 0.00 9.72 18.22
CA HIS A 627 -0.73 10.93 18.59
C HIS A 627 -1.19 11.64 17.33
N LEU A 628 -2.44 12.09 17.36
CA LEU A 628 -3.07 12.83 16.27
C LEU A 628 -3.57 14.18 16.77
N ALA A 629 -3.45 15.22 15.95
CA ALA A 629 -4.26 16.42 16.04
C ALA A 629 -4.98 16.59 14.71
N GLN A 630 -6.27 16.25 14.69
CA GLN A 630 -7.10 16.24 13.49
C GLN A 630 -7.97 17.49 13.45
N PRO A 631 -8.07 18.21 12.31
CA PRO A 631 -9.02 19.30 12.19
C PRO A 631 -10.47 18.77 12.22
N ILE A 632 -11.35 19.49 12.89
CA ILE A 632 -12.81 19.22 12.90
C ILE A 632 -13.45 19.83 11.65
N ASP A 633 -12.99 21.02 11.24
CA ASP A 633 -13.40 21.73 10.05
C ASP A 633 -12.18 22.02 9.14
N VAL A 634 -12.29 21.64 7.88
CA VAL A 634 -11.26 21.88 6.85
C VAL A 634 -11.59 23.05 5.93
N SER A 635 -12.82 23.57 6.01
CA SER A 635 -13.36 24.57 5.08
C SER A 635 -12.47 25.80 4.98
N ARG A 636 -12.01 26.32 6.12
CA ARG A 636 -11.13 27.50 6.19
C ARG A 636 -9.79 27.25 5.52
N ALA A 637 -9.15 26.11 5.80
CA ALA A 637 -7.84 25.79 5.25
C ALA A 637 -7.90 25.65 3.72
N LEU A 638 -8.96 25.00 3.20
CA LEU A 638 -9.18 24.86 1.76
C LEU A 638 -9.44 26.22 1.10
N LYS A 639 -10.29 27.05 1.72
CA LYS A 639 -10.64 28.39 1.24
C LYS A 639 -9.46 29.35 1.20
N GLU A 640 -8.59 29.30 2.19
CA GLU A 640 -7.41 30.18 2.27
C GLU A 640 -6.24 29.68 1.42
N ARG A 641 -6.04 28.36 1.28
CA ARG A 641 -4.78 27.80 0.73
C ARG A 641 -4.91 27.02 -0.57
N LEU A 642 -6.07 26.41 -0.84
CA LEU A 642 -6.26 25.55 -2.02
C LEU A 642 -7.00 26.28 -3.14
N TRP A 643 -8.20 26.79 -2.89
CA TRP A 643 -9.05 27.39 -3.92
C TRP A 643 -8.44 28.61 -4.61
N PRO A 644 -7.73 29.53 -3.92
CA PRO A 644 -7.12 30.70 -4.56
C PRO A 644 -6.05 30.35 -5.60
N ARG A 645 -5.55 29.11 -5.61
CA ARG A 645 -4.52 28.67 -6.56
C ARG A 645 -5.05 28.33 -7.95
N PHE A 646 -6.37 28.25 -8.10
CA PHE A 646 -7.01 27.83 -9.34
C PHE A 646 -7.99 28.87 -9.83
N ARG A 647 -7.91 29.18 -11.12
CA ARG A 647 -8.85 30.10 -11.79
C ARG A 647 -10.28 29.57 -11.79
N SER A 648 -10.46 28.25 -11.91
CA SER A 648 -11.77 27.60 -11.85
C SER A 648 -11.65 26.22 -11.21
N VAL A 649 -12.74 25.75 -10.61
CA VAL A 649 -12.80 24.44 -9.94
C VAL A 649 -14.05 23.70 -10.36
N VAL A 650 -13.87 22.48 -10.86
CA VAL A 650 -14.96 21.54 -11.14
C VAL A 650 -14.85 20.38 -10.15
N LEU A 651 -15.87 20.20 -9.32
CA LEU A 651 -16.00 19.08 -8.39
C LEU A 651 -17.06 18.12 -8.94
N THR A 652 -16.72 16.86 -9.17
CA THR A 652 -17.68 15.88 -9.68
C THR A 652 -17.60 14.55 -8.91
N SER A 653 -18.75 13.92 -8.75
CA SER A 653 -18.92 12.62 -8.09
C SER A 653 -20.29 12.05 -8.49
N ALA A 654 -20.48 10.74 -8.26
CA ALA A 654 -21.81 10.13 -8.38
C ALA A 654 -22.78 10.58 -7.28
N THR A 655 -22.24 11.00 -6.15
CA THR A 655 -22.98 11.41 -4.95
C THR A 655 -22.34 12.67 -4.39
N LEU A 656 -23.00 13.82 -4.51
CA LEU A 656 -22.61 15.11 -3.91
C LEU A 656 -23.73 15.73 -3.10
N THR A 657 -24.96 15.27 -3.29
CA THR A 657 -26.15 15.90 -2.73
C THR A 657 -26.73 15.11 -1.57
N VAL A 658 -27.14 15.83 -0.53
CA VAL A 658 -27.97 15.35 0.57
C VAL A 658 -29.18 16.29 0.68
N PRO A 659 -30.25 16.04 -0.11
CA PRO A 659 -31.42 16.91 -0.10
C PRO A 659 -32.07 16.96 1.28
N THR A 660 -32.39 18.16 1.74
CA THR A 660 -33.13 18.41 2.98
C THR A 660 -34.32 19.32 2.72
N GLU A 661 -35.23 19.46 3.70
CA GLU A 661 -36.35 20.41 3.58
C GLU A 661 -35.90 21.85 3.31
N GLN A 662 -34.71 22.23 3.79
CA GLN A 662 -34.13 23.57 3.68
C GLN A 662 -33.12 23.72 2.52
N ASP A 663 -32.82 22.63 1.81
CA ASP A 663 -31.92 22.55 0.67
C ASP A 663 -32.36 21.41 -0.25
N GLN A 664 -33.32 21.70 -1.14
CA GLN A 664 -33.89 20.70 -2.06
C GLN A 664 -32.90 20.25 -3.14
N GLU A 665 -31.89 21.08 -3.44
CA GLU A 665 -30.82 20.74 -4.36
C GLU A 665 -29.80 19.81 -3.69
N GLY A 666 -29.52 20.02 -2.40
CA GLY A 666 -28.77 19.11 -1.52
C GLY A 666 -27.26 19.36 -1.47
N PHE A 667 -26.74 20.41 -2.11
CA PHE A 667 -25.30 20.68 -2.15
C PHE A 667 -24.76 21.43 -0.93
N ARG A 668 -25.61 22.07 -0.12
CA ARG A 668 -25.20 23.01 0.94
C ARG A 668 -24.30 22.37 1.97
N PHE A 669 -24.51 21.10 2.29
CA PHE A 669 -23.67 20.37 3.24
C PHE A 669 -22.21 20.35 2.79
N LEU A 670 -21.96 19.82 1.58
CA LEU A 670 -20.62 19.69 1.04
C LEU A 670 -20.00 21.05 0.67
N GLN A 671 -20.79 22.00 0.17
CA GLN A 671 -20.34 23.38 -0.08
C GLN A 671 -19.78 24.02 1.19
N ARG A 672 -20.42 23.84 2.34
CA ARG A 672 -19.93 24.36 3.63
C ARG A 672 -18.67 23.62 4.09
N ALA A 673 -18.68 22.28 4.07
CA ALA A 673 -17.53 21.47 4.49
C ALA A 673 -16.26 21.81 3.69
N LEU A 674 -16.41 22.15 2.41
CA LEU A 674 -15.30 22.50 1.52
C LEU A 674 -15.02 24.02 1.44
N GLY A 675 -15.80 24.88 2.11
CA GLY A 675 -15.62 26.34 2.07
C GLY A 675 -15.92 26.99 0.70
N LEU A 676 -16.90 26.43 -0.02
CA LEU A 676 -17.34 26.81 -1.37
C LEU A 676 -18.84 27.15 -1.41
N GLU A 677 -19.31 28.00 -0.48
CA GLU A 677 -20.73 28.28 -0.29
C GLU A 677 -21.39 29.03 -1.46
N GLU A 678 -20.59 29.72 -2.28
CA GLU A 678 -21.04 30.48 -3.46
C GLU A 678 -20.95 29.67 -4.76
N ALA A 679 -20.39 28.46 -4.72
CA ALA A 679 -20.24 27.62 -5.90
C ALA A 679 -21.60 27.14 -6.42
N LYS A 680 -21.76 27.04 -7.74
CA LYS A 680 -23.00 26.56 -8.35
C LYS A 680 -23.08 25.04 -8.24
N GLY A 681 -24.25 24.49 -7.89
CA GLY A 681 -24.50 23.04 -7.86
C GLY A 681 -25.41 22.62 -9.00
N ARG A 682 -25.12 21.48 -9.65
CA ARG A 682 -25.99 20.91 -10.68
C ARG A 682 -26.00 19.39 -10.62
N ARG A 683 -27.20 18.82 -10.64
CA ARG A 683 -27.42 17.38 -10.78
C ARG A 683 -27.67 17.05 -12.24
N LEU A 684 -26.87 16.14 -12.78
CA LEU A 684 -27.04 15.67 -14.16
C LEU A 684 -28.15 14.61 -14.22
N PRO A 685 -28.84 14.46 -15.35
CA PRO A 685 -29.93 13.51 -15.49
C PRO A 685 -29.48 12.06 -15.25
N PRO A 686 -30.38 11.18 -14.78
CA PRO A 686 -30.06 9.77 -14.56
C PRO A 686 -29.62 9.10 -15.87
N SER A 687 -28.56 8.29 -15.77
CA SER A 687 -28.02 7.53 -16.92
C SER A 687 -28.44 6.05 -16.92
N LEU A 688 -29.08 5.59 -15.84
CA LEU A 688 -29.48 4.20 -15.64
C LEU A 688 -31.02 4.07 -15.57
N PRO A 689 -31.58 2.94 -16.01
CA PRO A 689 -33.02 2.66 -15.96
C PRO A 689 -33.45 2.26 -14.53
N TYR A 690 -33.48 3.21 -13.60
CA TYR A 690 -33.84 2.97 -12.19
C TYR A 690 -35.25 2.40 -12.02
N GLU A 691 -36.14 2.57 -12.99
CA GLU A 691 -37.46 1.95 -13.04
C GLU A 691 -37.42 0.42 -13.06
N LYS A 692 -36.27 -0.17 -13.43
CA LYS A 692 -36.02 -1.62 -13.37
C LYS A 692 -35.49 -2.10 -12.02
N ALA A 693 -35.18 -1.18 -11.10
CA ALA A 693 -34.66 -1.51 -9.78
C ALA A 693 -35.79 -1.72 -8.76
N HIS A 694 -35.60 -2.67 -7.85
CA HIS A 694 -36.53 -2.94 -6.76
C HIS A 694 -35.85 -2.68 -5.41
N LEU A 695 -36.50 -1.91 -4.54
CA LEU A 695 -36.08 -1.71 -3.14
C LEU A 695 -36.95 -2.58 -2.23
N LEU A 696 -36.32 -3.48 -1.49
CA LEU A 696 -36.99 -4.30 -0.48
C LEU A 696 -36.57 -3.82 0.92
N VAL A 697 -37.55 -3.41 1.73
CA VAL A 697 -37.32 -2.96 3.10
C VAL A 697 -38.01 -3.94 4.06
N PRO A 698 -37.27 -4.81 4.77
CA PRO A 698 -37.86 -5.78 5.68
C PRO A 698 -38.45 -5.08 6.91
N ARG A 699 -39.77 -5.16 7.09
CA ARG A 699 -40.48 -4.48 8.20
C ARG A 699 -40.60 -5.33 9.47
N HIS A 700 -40.29 -6.61 9.39
CA HIS A 700 -40.37 -7.55 10.52
C HIS A 700 -39.09 -7.61 11.34
N LEU A 701 -37.97 -7.12 10.82
CA LEU A 701 -36.73 -6.99 11.59
C LEU A 701 -36.89 -5.89 12.65
N PRO A 702 -36.41 -6.11 13.89
CA PRO A 702 -36.42 -5.08 14.91
C PRO A 702 -35.46 -3.94 14.51
N GLU A 703 -35.62 -2.76 15.09
CA GLU A 703 -34.66 -1.68 14.87
C GLU A 703 -33.27 -2.08 15.40
N ALA A 704 -32.21 -1.64 14.71
CA ALA A 704 -30.82 -1.91 15.08
C ALA A 704 -30.31 -0.94 16.17
N ARG A 705 -31.00 -0.87 17.31
CA ARG A 705 -30.57 -0.14 18.52
C ARG A 705 -29.70 -1.04 19.39
N GLU A 706 -28.86 -0.45 20.24
CA GLU A 706 -27.93 -1.20 21.09
C GLU A 706 -28.60 -2.31 21.92
N SER A 707 -29.77 -2.04 22.50
CA SER A 707 -30.53 -3.02 23.31
C SER A 707 -31.19 -4.14 22.49
N THR A 708 -31.47 -3.91 21.21
CA THR A 708 -32.14 -4.87 20.31
C THR A 708 -31.18 -5.47 19.28
N LEU A 709 -29.93 -4.98 19.23
CA LEU A 709 -28.93 -5.36 18.23
C LEU A 709 -28.67 -6.86 18.18
N PRO A 710 -28.53 -7.59 19.30
CA PRO A 710 -28.33 -9.05 19.25
C PRO A 710 -29.52 -9.80 18.62
N ARG A 711 -30.74 -9.29 18.83
CA ARG A 711 -31.95 -9.87 18.22
C ARG A 711 -32.04 -9.51 16.74
N PHE A 712 -31.74 -8.26 16.38
CA PHE A 712 -31.66 -7.81 14.99
C PHE A 712 -30.65 -8.64 14.19
N GLN A 713 -29.42 -8.79 14.69
CA GLN A 713 -28.37 -9.55 14.01
C GLN A 713 -28.76 -11.00 13.78
N ARG A 714 -29.33 -11.67 14.79
CA ARG A 714 -29.79 -13.06 14.65
C ARG A 714 -30.83 -13.21 13.53
N MET A 715 -31.86 -12.36 13.54
CA MET A 715 -32.91 -12.39 12.52
C MET A 715 -32.35 -12.00 11.13
N LEU A 716 -31.43 -11.04 11.07
CA LEU A 716 -30.75 -10.66 9.83
C LEU A 716 -29.93 -11.84 9.28
N HIS A 717 -29.19 -12.57 10.12
CA HIS A 717 -28.39 -13.72 9.69
C HIS A 717 -29.28 -14.87 9.16
N GLU A 718 -30.44 -15.10 9.79
CA GLU A 718 -31.45 -16.04 9.29
C GLU A 718 -31.99 -15.62 7.91
N GLU A 719 -32.33 -14.34 7.73
CA GLU A 719 -32.75 -13.79 6.44
C GLU A 719 -31.67 -13.91 5.36
N LEU A 720 -30.43 -13.53 5.68
CA LEU A 720 -29.29 -13.65 4.76
C LEU A 720 -29.08 -15.11 4.35
N ARG A 721 -29.22 -16.07 5.26
CA ARG A 721 -29.12 -17.51 4.95
C ARG A 721 -30.13 -17.93 3.88
N VAL A 722 -31.35 -17.42 3.94
CA VAL A 722 -32.42 -17.74 2.98
C VAL A 722 -32.27 -16.97 1.66
N LEU A 723 -31.91 -15.69 1.72
CA LEU A 723 -31.81 -14.83 0.55
C LEU A 723 -30.59 -15.15 -0.31
N LEU A 724 -29.43 -15.31 0.32
CA LEU A 724 -28.17 -15.54 -0.39
C LEU A 724 -28.15 -16.91 -1.07
N ALA A 725 -28.80 -17.93 -0.49
CA ALA A 725 -28.97 -19.24 -1.13
C ALA A 725 -29.77 -19.20 -2.46
N LYS A 726 -30.50 -18.12 -2.72
CA LYS A 726 -31.30 -17.90 -3.94
C LYS A 726 -30.67 -16.89 -4.90
N SER A 727 -29.54 -16.31 -4.54
CA SER A 727 -28.84 -15.31 -5.34
C SER A 727 -27.62 -15.92 -6.02
N HIS A 728 -27.46 -15.66 -7.32
CA HIS A 728 -26.27 -16.08 -8.05
C HIS A 728 -25.09 -15.10 -7.88
N ARG A 729 -25.38 -13.82 -7.58
CA ARG A 729 -24.39 -12.76 -7.36
C ARG A 729 -24.94 -11.73 -6.38
N SER A 730 -24.29 -11.54 -5.25
CA SER A 730 -24.68 -10.54 -4.26
C SER A 730 -23.49 -9.87 -3.62
N LEU A 731 -23.71 -8.63 -3.21
CA LEU A 731 -22.80 -7.86 -2.37
C LEU A 731 -23.55 -7.53 -1.08
N SER A 732 -23.01 -7.96 0.06
CA SER A 732 -23.53 -7.58 1.37
C SER A 732 -22.56 -6.60 2.02
N LEU A 733 -23.10 -5.43 2.38
CA LEU A 733 -22.35 -4.33 2.99
C LEU A 733 -22.67 -4.27 4.48
N PHE A 734 -21.63 -4.29 5.31
CA PHE A 734 -21.75 -4.17 6.76
C PHE A 734 -21.14 -2.84 7.22
N THR A 735 -21.71 -2.27 8.28
CA THR A 735 -21.21 -1.02 8.86
C THR A 735 -19.98 -1.22 9.77
N SER A 736 -19.55 -2.47 10.02
CA SER A 736 -18.32 -2.77 10.77
C SER A 736 -17.78 -4.15 10.45
N LEU A 737 -16.46 -4.31 10.57
CA LEU A 737 -15.78 -5.59 10.33
C LEU A 737 -16.26 -6.69 11.29
N ARG A 738 -16.45 -6.34 12.58
CA ARG A 738 -17.04 -7.25 13.57
C ARG A 738 -18.39 -7.82 13.11
N ARG A 739 -19.27 -6.98 12.55
CA ARG A 739 -20.59 -7.44 12.07
C ARG A 739 -20.45 -8.36 10.86
N LEU A 740 -19.48 -8.09 9.98
CA LEU A 740 -19.14 -8.98 8.87
C LEU A 740 -18.61 -10.32 9.35
N GLU A 741 -17.73 -10.34 10.36
CA GLU A 741 -17.21 -11.58 10.95
C GLU A 741 -18.30 -12.41 11.62
N GLU A 742 -19.16 -11.77 12.42
CA GLU A 742 -20.30 -12.42 13.07
C GLU A 742 -21.28 -13.00 12.02
N ALA A 743 -21.49 -12.31 10.90
CA ALA A 743 -22.28 -12.81 9.78
C ALA A 743 -21.58 -13.97 9.05
N LYS A 744 -20.27 -13.88 8.82
CA LYS A 744 -19.45 -14.95 8.21
C LYS A 744 -19.56 -16.24 9.02
N GLU A 745 -19.41 -16.15 10.34
CA GLU A 745 -19.54 -17.30 11.25
C GLU A 745 -20.96 -17.87 11.22
N ALA A 746 -21.99 -17.01 11.25
CA ALA A 746 -23.38 -17.46 11.20
C ALA A 746 -23.76 -18.15 9.88
N LEU A 747 -23.05 -17.85 8.78
CA LEU A 747 -23.27 -18.36 7.43
C LEU A 747 -22.30 -19.48 7.02
N LYS A 748 -21.51 -20.03 7.96
CA LYS A 748 -20.49 -21.07 7.68
C LYS A 748 -20.98 -22.32 6.94
N GLU A 749 -22.26 -22.66 7.07
CA GLU A 749 -22.89 -23.79 6.36
C GLU A 749 -23.14 -23.51 4.87
N LEU A 750 -22.90 -22.29 4.40
CA LEU A 750 -22.97 -21.89 3.00
C LEU A 750 -21.56 -21.48 2.50
N PRO A 751 -20.59 -22.41 2.42
CA PRO A 751 -19.17 -22.08 2.21
C PRO A 751 -18.88 -21.42 0.85
N HIS A 752 -19.69 -21.68 -0.17
CA HIS A 752 -19.59 -21.04 -1.49
C HIS A 752 -19.92 -19.53 -1.49
N LEU A 753 -20.46 -19.01 -0.38
CA LEU A 753 -20.84 -17.61 -0.20
C LEU A 753 -19.75 -16.76 0.47
N LEU A 754 -18.62 -17.37 0.86
CA LEU A 754 -17.59 -16.75 1.67
C LEU A 754 -16.28 -16.60 0.87
N ALA A 755 -16.19 -15.61 -0.03
CA ALA A 755 -14.87 -15.05 -0.27
C ALA A 755 -14.49 -14.28 0.99
N GLY A 756 -13.39 -14.68 1.65
CA GLY A 756 -12.88 -13.93 2.79
C GLY A 756 -12.68 -12.45 2.42
N PRO A 757 -12.72 -11.51 3.39
CA PRO A 757 -12.14 -10.20 3.15
C PRO A 757 -10.72 -10.41 2.59
N PRO A 758 -10.25 -9.60 1.63
CA PRO A 758 -8.87 -9.71 1.18
C PRO A 758 -7.97 -9.57 2.43
N HIS A 759 -7.34 -10.68 2.84
CA HIS A 759 -6.33 -10.63 3.88
C HIS A 759 -5.21 -9.70 3.37
N PRO A 760 -4.58 -8.90 4.24
CA PRO A 760 -3.41 -8.10 3.87
C PRO A 760 -2.23 -8.96 3.38
N GLN A 761 -2.29 -10.29 3.55
CA GLN A 761 -1.35 -11.22 2.98
C GLN A 761 -1.86 -11.69 1.60
N GLY A 762 -1.29 -11.12 0.55
CA GLY A 762 -1.45 -11.66 -0.81
C GLY A 762 -2.12 -10.74 -1.83
N ALA A 763 -1.59 -9.52 -2.03
CA ALA A 763 -1.71 -8.85 -3.33
C ALA A 763 -0.88 -9.65 -4.37
N GLY A 764 -1.41 -10.79 -4.80
CA GLY A 764 -0.76 -11.71 -5.74
C GLY A 764 -1.66 -12.82 -6.28
N GLY A 765 -2.98 -12.71 -6.11
CA GLY A 765 -3.94 -13.69 -6.59
C GLY A 765 -4.96 -13.11 -7.55
N ARG A 766 -4.64 -13.12 -8.85
CA ARG A 766 -5.66 -12.97 -9.89
C ARG A 766 -6.47 -14.26 -9.93
N GLY A 767 -7.77 -14.21 -9.66
CA GLY A 767 -8.68 -15.29 -10.01
C GLY A 767 -8.62 -15.53 -11.52
N GLN A 768 -8.43 -16.79 -11.92
CA GLN A 768 -8.32 -17.22 -13.32
C GLN A 768 -9.63 -16.96 -14.09
N PRO A 769 -9.55 -16.59 -15.38
CA PRO A 769 -10.58 -16.89 -16.35
C PRO A 769 -10.40 -18.32 -16.87
N ASP A 770 -11.47 -19.10 -16.84
CA ASP A 770 -11.54 -20.42 -17.47
C ASP A 770 -11.35 -20.29 -19.00
N GLN A 771 -10.49 -21.13 -19.59
CA GLN A 771 -10.06 -20.98 -20.98
C GLN A 771 -11.05 -21.63 -21.95
N GLY A 772 -11.54 -20.84 -22.91
CA GLY A 772 -12.20 -21.32 -24.11
C GLY A 772 -12.44 -20.23 -25.16
N GLN A 773 -11.45 -20.03 -26.05
CA GLN A 773 -11.43 -19.24 -27.31
C GLN A 773 -11.02 -17.74 -27.25
N SER A 774 -9.97 -17.40 -28.02
CA SER A 774 -9.25 -16.11 -28.14
C SER A 774 -9.93 -15.07 -29.06
N PRO A 775 -9.41 -13.82 -29.22
CA PRO A 775 -8.96 -12.84 -28.22
C PRO A 775 -9.57 -11.42 -28.44
N GLY A 776 -9.64 -10.62 -27.37
CA GLY A 776 -9.84 -9.15 -27.40
C GLY A 776 -9.27 -8.53 -26.12
N PRO A 777 -8.71 -7.29 -26.14
CA PRO A 777 -7.93 -6.76 -25.02
C PRO A 777 -8.86 -6.25 -23.91
N GLY A 778 -9.14 -7.09 -22.91
CA GLY A 778 -9.92 -6.73 -21.72
C GLY A 778 -9.02 -6.61 -20.50
N GLY A 779 -8.93 -5.40 -19.94
CA GLY A 779 -8.20 -5.11 -18.70
C GLY A 779 -8.82 -5.82 -17.49
N GLY A 780 -7.97 -6.37 -16.62
CA GLY A 780 -8.37 -7.04 -15.39
C GLY A 780 -8.80 -6.04 -14.31
N PHE A 781 -9.99 -6.25 -13.76
CA PHE A 781 -10.54 -5.47 -12.66
C PHE A 781 -9.96 -5.94 -11.32
N GLY A 782 -9.19 -5.09 -10.66
CA GLY A 782 -9.03 -5.14 -9.21
C GLY A 782 -10.16 -4.32 -8.58
N LEU A 783 -10.89 -4.89 -7.62
CA LEU A 783 -12.00 -4.22 -6.94
C LEU A 783 -11.44 -3.26 -5.88
N PRO A 784 -11.62 -1.92 -5.99
CA PRO A 784 -11.42 -0.98 -4.89
C PRO A 784 -12.60 -1.03 -3.92
N GLU A 785 -12.48 -0.36 -2.77
CA GLU A 785 -13.57 -0.14 -1.82
C GLU A 785 -14.90 0.21 -2.53
N LEU A 786 -15.89 -0.67 -2.43
CA LEU A 786 -17.14 -0.58 -3.21
C LEU A 786 -18.10 0.51 -2.72
N HIS A 787 -17.67 1.38 -1.81
CA HIS A 787 -18.46 2.53 -1.35
C HIS A 787 -18.44 3.70 -2.36
N GLY A 788 -17.53 3.71 -3.34
CA GLY A 788 -17.49 4.72 -4.40
C GLY A 788 -17.01 4.15 -5.75
N GLY A 789 -17.90 4.12 -6.74
CA GLY A 789 -17.49 4.20 -8.16
C GLY A 789 -17.33 2.91 -8.99
N SER A 790 -17.83 1.73 -8.59
CA SER A 790 -17.82 0.57 -9.49
C SER A 790 -19.12 0.45 -10.31
N GLY A 791 -19.02 0.60 -11.63
CA GLY A 791 -20.10 0.26 -12.56
C GLY A 791 -19.91 -1.14 -13.12
N PHE A 792 -20.81 -2.07 -12.81
CA PHE A 792 -20.86 -3.38 -13.48
C PHE A 792 -21.66 -3.24 -14.80
N PRO A 793 -21.07 -3.50 -15.98
CA PRO A 793 -21.85 -3.50 -17.23
C PRO A 793 -22.86 -4.66 -17.21
N GLY A 794 -24.09 -4.38 -17.64
CA GLY A 794 -25.18 -5.35 -17.69
C GLY A 794 -24.85 -6.56 -18.56
N LEU A 795 -24.88 -7.74 -17.95
CA LEU A 795 -24.80 -9.03 -18.63
C LEU A 795 -26.23 -9.57 -18.77
N GLU A 796 -26.69 -9.69 -20.00
CA GLU A 796 -27.96 -10.34 -20.35
C GLU A 796 -27.96 -11.81 -19.89
N ALA A 797 -29.12 -12.27 -19.44
CA ALA A 797 -29.34 -13.64 -18.99
C ALA A 797 -28.97 -14.65 -20.10
N ARG A 798 -27.97 -15.49 -19.85
CA ARG A 798 -27.72 -16.71 -20.62
C ARG A 798 -28.11 -17.95 -19.80
N GLU A 799 -28.46 -18.98 -20.55
CA GLU A 799 -29.08 -20.26 -20.16
C GLU A 799 -28.41 -20.98 -18.96
N PRO A 800 -29.17 -21.83 -18.23
CA PRO A 800 -28.71 -22.47 -17.00
C PRO A 800 -27.77 -23.65 -17.31
N GLY A 801 -26.47 -23.47 -17.07
CA GLY A 801 -25.49 -24.56 -17.20
C GLY A 801 -24.03 -24.12 -17.25
N ALA A 802 -23.53 -23.42 -16.22
CA ALA A 802 -22.10 -23.18 -16.01
C ALA A 802 -21.81 -22.94 -14.50
N ASP A 803 -20.63 -23.37 -14.05
CA ASP A 803 -20.15 -23.47 -12.65
C ASP A 803 -20.31 -22.22 -11.76
N PRO A 804 -20.37 -22.37 -10.41
CA PRO A 804 -20.80 -21.31 -9.50
C PRO A 804 -19.74 -20.22 -9.28
N LEU A 805 -20.23 -18.98 -9.38
CA LEU A 805 -19.52 -17.71 -9.27
C LEU A 805 -19.35 -17.23 -7.82
N SER A 806 -18.30 -16.42 -7.62
CA SER A 806 -17.87 -15.79 -6.36
C SER A 806 -18.88 -14.80 -5.76
N LEU A 807 -19.05 -14.88 -4.43
CA LEU A 807 -19.76 -13.92 -3.58
C LEU A 807 -18.75 -13.09 -2.78
N ALA A 808 -18.99 -11.78 -2.55
CA ALA A 808 -18.10 -10.95 -1.74
C ALA A 808 -18.86 -10.31 -0.56
N LEU A 809 -18.34 -10.51 0.65
CA LEU A 809 -18.72 -9.77 1.85
C LEU A 809 -17.73 -8.63 2.02
N LEU A 810 -18.20 -7.39 2.14
CA LEU A 810 -17.33 -6.24 2.40
C LEU A 810 -17.79 -5.46 3.62
N ALA A 811 -16.81 -5.07 4.43
CA ALA A 811 -16.90 -3.99 5.40
C ALA A 811 -16.00 -2.85 4.88
N PRO A 812 -16.19 -1.60 5.33
CA PRO A 812 -15.22 -0.54 5.05
C PRO A 812 -13.82 -1.01 5.45
N HIS A 813 -12.85 -0.83 4.55
CA HIS A 813 -11.45 -1.01 4.89
C HIS A 813 -11.05 0.14 5.84
N GLN A 814 -10.11 -0.13 6.74
CA GLN A 814 -9.52 0.92 7.56
C GLN A 814 -8.82 1.94 6.66
N ALA A 815 -9.52 2.99 6.25
CA ALA A 815 -8.93 4.31 6.30
C ALA A 815 -8.66 4.57 7.79
N HIS A 816 -7.41 4.83 8.14
CA HIS A 816 -7.07 5.15 9.53
C HIS A 816 -7.91 6.35 9.98
N GLY A 817 -8.78 6.10 10.97
CA GLY A 817 -9.44 7.14 11.75
C GLY A 817 -10.63 7.81 11.08
N ALA A 818 -11.79 7.16 11.11
CA ALA A 818 -13.08 7.85 11.16
C ALA A 818 -14.13 6.96 11.83
N GLY A 819 -14.74 7.44 12.93
CA GLY A 819 -15.95 6.84 13.50
C GLY A 819 -16.01 6.77 15.02
N LEU A 820 -15.99 7.92 15.70
CA LEU A 820 -17.06 8.36 16.62
C LEU A 820 -16.88 9.85 16.97
#